data_AF-A0A8B8MRU9-F1
#
_entry.id   AF-A0A8B8MRU9-F1
#
_cell.length_a   1.000
_cell.length_b   1.000
_cell.length_c   1.000
_cell.angle_alpha   90.00
_cell.angle_beta   90.00
_cell.angle_gamma   90.00
#
_symmetry.space_group_name_H-M   'P 1'
#
loop_
_entity.id
_entity.type
_entity.pdbx_description
1 polymer ?
#
loop_
_entity_poly.entity_id
_entity_poly.type
_entity_poly.pdbx_seq_one_letter_code
_entity_poly.pdbx_strand_id
1 'polypeptide(L)'
;MELDGLIELKCFSSGGCALICPLLEDVIVNGCPNMKFFSEGPIEAPKLHRVKVDMTERYGSTEYQYFWKENLNMTIQNMFEEVATIAKAKFVRLFELPELVGKWHNEHNPVNSSWQLQTLVVDKCPSFINAMPFKLMLVLEKMTSLQVRDCKSLEEIFDLEGLEPVESTRVLPHLEDLHLINLPKLRQLWNKDLQGTMRFNSLSSLTLYKCSNLRHAFTPSMAWCLANIYHMEIRECDQMEGVIEEEEGRGSVVEKITFPNLWMIKLKWLPNLTSFLSGKNHALDCPNLKDLTIAHCPKMRSLTWQSSLDIDHNTPSLFTPRVQFLGLRCMVLSHMDNLSKIWPDNPQETLTFDSLLEVKVKNCKSLENLFPYWVATSLTQLGKLRVESCRIEEIVANGDDTRPSNIAQVLFPKLTSLVLHDMTRLKTSCPNLPTLNWQFLKELRVTHCDKLNMLSFVASLSKWTQRDDQQDLSNQEAHSSFERDFPNLKRLLLVAKDIQMIQNGKFPDDIFGKPKALTLACFHDEKSAFPPGFLLERFQNMESLEIFCSSFEDIFPDGGIVDEGKHPVLESLRKLKLSKLHKLKRVWREDCSVSKILQSIETLEVWDCPDLTVLFPAVTSFQNLTKLVVKNSSGLVHLGTASTIASLVHLDEMTIIGCERMKEVVAKDENEERKVISFGKLFYLTLQNMPSLECFSSTTSCVLRFPSLWRIKVEECPKMKIFSKGTLSTPMLGWGTVFGYQWKNDWEGMGDLNRAIKKLSA
;
A
#
# COMPACT_ATOMS: atom_id res chain seq x y z
N MET A 1 40.93 -11.52 0.04
CA MET A 1 40.00 -12.37 0.83
C MET A 1 38.86 -11.50 1.31
N GLU A 2 37.62 -11.96 1.27
CA GLU A 2 36.44 -11.16 1.64
C GLU A 2 35.56 -11.93 2.64
N LEU A 3 35.22 -11.25 3.75
CA LEU A 3 34.36 -11.72 4.83
C LEU A 3 33.17 -10.77 4.87
N ASP A 4 32.03 -11.18 4.33
CA ASP A 4 30.84 -10.32 4.20
C ASP A 4 29.62 -10.93 4.92
N GLY A 5 29.04 -10.17 5.85
CA GLY A 5 27.77 -10.48 6.50
C GLY A 5 27.80 -11.65 7.49
N LEU A 6 28.98 -12.04 7.98
CA LEU A 6 29.17 -13.16 8.89
C LEU A 6 29.00 -12.71 10.36
N ILE A 7 27.74 -12.56 10.79
CA ILE A 7 27.40 -11.95 12.08
C ILE A 7 27.91 -12.76 13.28
N GLU A 8 27.93 -14.08 13.22
CA GLU A 8 28.41 -14.94 14.32
C GLU A 8 29.93 -15.18 14.30
N LEU A 9 30.64 -14.70 13.27
CA LEU A 9 32.07 -14.95 13.12
C LEU A 9 32.84 -14.17 14.19
N LYS A 10 33.44 -14.88 15.15
CA LYS A 10 34.31 -14.28 16.19
C LYS A 10 35.73 -14.06 15.70
N CYS A 11 36.22 -14.96 14.85
CA CYS A 11 37.52 -14.91 14.20
C CYS A 11 37.53 -15.84 12.98
N PHE A 12 38.44 -15.61 12.04
CA PHE A 12 38.60 -16.47 10.86
C PHE A 12 39.31 -17.79 11.21
N SER A 13 40.18 -17.78 12.22
CA SER A 13 40.84 -18.97 12.75
C SER A 13 41.02 -18.91 14.25
N SER A 14 40.44 -19.90 14.95
CA SER A 14 40.52 -20.06 16.41
C SER A 14 41.63 -21.03 16.87
N GLY A 15 42.34 -21.67 15.94
CA GLY A 15 43.49 -22.50 16.30
C GLY A 15 44.69 -21.60 16.59
N GLY A 16 45.38 -21.79 17.73
CA GLY A 16 46.62 -21.07 18.06
C GLY A 16 47.82 -21.35 17.13
N CYS A 17 47.58 -21.99 15.98
CA CYS A 17 48.57 -22.27 14.96
C CYS A 17 48.84 -21.02 14.12
N ALA A 18 50.09 -20.87 13.65
CA ALA A 18 50.46 -19.78 12.76
C ALA A 18 49.72 -19.88 11.42
N LEU A 19 49.09 -18.78 11.02
CA LEU A 19 48.31 -18.65 9.80
C LEU A 19 49.17 -17.97 8.74
N ILE A 20 49.68 -18.77 7.81
CA ILE A 20 50.63 -18.31 6.79
C ILE A 20 49.88 -18.06 5.48
N CYS A 21 49.80 -16.79 5.08
CA CYS A 21 49.08 -16.30 3.93
C CYS A 21 50.04 -15.55 2.97
N PRO A 22 50.94 -16.26 2.26
CA PRO A 22 52.07 -15.65 1.55
C PRO A 22 51.66 -14.83 0.31
N LEU A 23 50.43 -15.02 -0.18
CA LEU A 23 49.87 -14.34 -1.35
C LEU A 23 48.72 -13.38 -1.01
N LEU A 24 48.38 -13.23 0.26
CA LEU A 24 47.24 -12.40 0.66
C LEU A 24 47.63 -10.92 0.61
N GLU A 25 47.07 -10.18 -0.34
CA GLU A 25 47.36 -8.76 -0.56
C GLU A 25 46.31 -7.84 0.06
N ASP A 26 45.04 -8.26 0.02
CA ASP A 26 43.88 -7.50 0.50
C ASP A 26 42.94 -8.39 1.34
N VAL A 27 42.47 -7.87 2.47
CA VAL A 27 41.38 -8.44 3.27
C VAL A 27 40.22 -7.45 3.29
N ILE A 28 39.02 -7.93 2.96
CA ILE A 28 37.77 -7.16 3.01
C ILE A 28 36.92 -7.73 4.16
N VAL A 29 36.52 -6.90 5.12
CA VAL A 29 35.65 -7.33 6.23
C VAL A 29 34.43 -6.41 6.29
N ASN A 30 33.28 -6.93 5.86
CA ASN A 30 32.00 -6.23 5.78
C ASN A 30 30.97 -6.96 6.64
N GLY A 31 30.18 -6.24 7.44
CA GLY A 31 29.06 -6.86 8.17
C GLY A 31 29.41 -8.06 9.08
N CYS A 32 30.62 -8.10 9.65
CA CYS A 32 31.10 -9.12 10.60
C CYS A 32 31.31 -8.53 12.02
N PRO A 33 30.26 -8.02 12.68
CA PRO A 33 30.37 -7.18 13.89
C PRO A 33 30.97 -7.89 15.11
N ASN A 34 30.85 -9.22 15.22
CA ASN A 34 31.37 -9.98 16.36
C ASN A 34 32.82 -10.41 16.20
N MET A 35 33.47 -10.05 15.08
CA MET A 35 34.83 -10.46 14.78
C MET A 35 35.81 -9.60 15.58
N LYS A 36 36.46 -10.19 16.59
CA LYS A 36 37.38 -9.46 17.48
C LYS A 36 38.81 -9.42 16.96
N PHE A 37 39.20 -10.45 16.22
CA PHE A 37 40.51 -10.62 15.61
C PHE A 37 40.37 -11.51 14.38
N PHE A 38 41.35 -11.47 13.48
CA PHE A 38 41.40 -12.37 12.33
C PHE A 38 41.79 -13.79 12.74
N SER A 39 42.82 -13.96 13.56
CA SER A 39 43.26 -15.26 14.05
C SER A 39 43.73 -15.21 15.50
N GLU A 40 43.50 -16.27 16.29
CA GLU A 40 44.08 -16.42 17.63
C GLU A 40 45.58 -16.73 17.61
N GLY A 41 46.07 -17.36 16.54
CA GLY A 41 47.49 -17.63 16.32
C GLY A 41 48.21 -16.48 15.58
N PRO A 42 49.56 -16.55 15.48
CA PRO A 42 50.35 -15.59 14.71
C PRO A 42 49.94 -15.56 13.24
N ILE A 43 49.98 -14.39 12.60
CA ILE A 43 49.64 -14.23 11.17
C ILE A 43 50.90 -13.83 10.40
N GLU A 44 51.27 -14.63 9.41
CA GLU A 44 52.34 -14.32 8.46
C GLU A 44 51.74 -14.04 7.09
N ALA A 45 51.49 -12.75 6.80
CA ALA A 45 50.96 -12.30 5.52
C ALA A 45 51.86 -11.19 4.96
N PRO A 46 53.03 -11.53 4.39
CA PRO A 46 54.08 -10.57 4.02
C PRO A 46 53.69 -9.59 2.92
N LYS A 47 52.59 -9.85 2.20
CA LYS A 47 52.05 -8.97 1.15
C LYS A 47 50.81 -8.17 1.59
N LEU A 48 50.31 -8.41 2.79
CA LEU A 48 49.10 -7.76 3.28
C LEU A 48 49.48 -6.41 3.89
N HIS A 49 49.06 -5.32 3.26
CA HIS A 49 49.45 -3.96 3.68
C HIS A 49 48.24 -3.05 3.96
N ARG A 50 47.02 -3.56 3.74
CA ARG A 50 45.77 -2.82 3.93
C ARG A 50 44.59 -3.77 4.18
N VAL A 51 43.66 -3.33 5.02
CA VAL A 51 42.36 -3.97 5.22
C VAL A 51 41.29 -3.01 4.71
N LYS A 52 40.42 -3.53 3.86
CA LYS A 52 39.28 -2.81 3.30
C LYS A 52 38.06 -3.13 4.16
N VAL A 53 37.41 -2.09 4.66
CA VAL A 53 36.23 -2.23 5.52
C VAL A 53 35.18 -1.34 4.92
N ASP A 54 34.18 -1.95 4.32
CA ASP A 54 33.06 -1.22 3.77
C ASP A 54 32.06 -0.96 4.90
N MET A 55 32.18 0.21 5.52
CA MET A 55 31.08 0.76 6.32
C MET A 55 30.10 1.54 5.45
N THR A 56 30.48 1.86 4.21
CA THR A 56 29.58 2.43 3.24
C THR A 56 28.81 1.32 2.56
N GLU A 57 27.53 1.55 2.35
CA GLU A 57 26.94 0.97 1.18
C GLU A 57 26.06 2.06 0.55
N ARG A 58 26.30 2.29 -0.75
CA ARG A 58 25.29 2.56 -1.77
C ARG A 58 24.93 3.99 -2.24
N TYR A 59 25.76 5.04 -2.11
CA TYR A 59 25.54 6.26 -2.95
C TYR A 59 26.83 7.04 -3.31
N GLY A 60 27.26 6.91 -4.57
CA GLY A 60 28.27 7.77 -5.24
C GLY A 60 29.73 7.32 -5.09
N SER A 61 30.58 7.79 -6.01
CA SER A 61 31.98 7.38 -6.23
C SER A 61 32.73 6.96 -4.96
N THR A 62 33.22 5.72 -4.98
CA THR A 62 34.06 5.10 -3.96
C THR A 62 35.33 5.90 -3.69
N GLU A 63 35.37 6.59 -2.56
CA GLU A 63 36.62 6.74 -1.83
C GLU A 63 36.67 5.62 -0.79
N TYR A 64 37.33 4.51 -1.15
CA TYR A 64 37.63 3.45 -0.21
C TYR A 64 38.50 4.01 0.92
N GLN A 65 38.09 3.79 2.17
CA GLN A 65 39.00 4.01 3.29
C GLN A 65 39.73 2.70 3.59
N TYR A 66 41.03 2.74 3.35
CA TYR A 66 41.93 1.66 3.71
C TYR A 66 42.37 1.84 5.16
N PHE A 67 42.26 0.78 5.95
CA PHE A 67 42.65 0.78 7.35
C PHE A 67 43.83 -0.17 7.53
N TRP A 68 44.87 0.32 8.20
CA TRP A 68 45.97 -0.52 8.65
C TRP A 68 46.50 0.04 9.96
N LYS A 69 46.44 -0.76 11.03
CA LYS A 69 46.96 -0.44 12.35
C LYS A 69 47.82 -1.60 12.82
N GLU A 70 49.13 -1.44 12.66
CA GLU A 70 50.21 -2.40 13.01
C GLU A 70 50.10 -3.77 12.33
N ASN A 71 49.07 -4.55 12.66
CA ASN A 71 48.79 -5.88 12.12
C ASN A 71 47.28 -6.10 11.88
N LEU A 72 46.93 -7.19 11.19
CA LEU A 72 45.55 -7.49 10.80
C LEU A 72 44.60 -7.68 11.99
N ASN A 73 45.02 -8.33 13.07
CA ASN A 73 44.20 -8.51 14.27
C ASN A 73 43.89 -7.18 14.95
N MET A 74 44.93 -6.36 15.15
CA MET A 74 44.79 -5.03 15.74
C MET A 74 43.97 -4.12 14.84
N THR A 75 44.11 -4.23 13.52
CA THR A 75 43.26 -3.51 12.58
C THR A 75 41.80 -3.92 12.75
N ILE A 76 41.47 -5.23 12.74
CA ILE A 76 40.10 -5.74 12.92
C ILE A 76 39.47 -5.31 14.23
N GLN A 77 40.23 -5.41 15.32
CA GLN A 77 39.78 -4.99 16.63
C GLN A 77 39.41 -3.49 16.65
N ASN A 78 40.22 -2.64 16.03
CA ASN A 78 40.00 -1.19 16.06
C ASN A 78 38.93 -0.69 15.06
N MET A 79 38.52 -1.50 14.06
CA MET A 79 37.52 -1.10 13.04
C MET A 79 36.17 -0.72 13.64
N PHE A 80 35.71 -1.46 14.64
CA PHE A 80 34.41 -1.29 15.28
C PHE A 80 34.50 -0.52 16.61
N GLU A 81 35.71 -0.28 17.10
CA GLU A 81 35.94 0.34 18.40
C GLU A 81 36.10 1.88 18.32
N GLU A 82 36.42 2.49 17.18
CA GLU A 82 36.71 3.92 17.10
C GLU A 82 35.55 4.75 16.49
N VAL A 83 34.95 5.65 17.28
CA VAL A 83 33.92 6.63 16.85
C VAL A 83 34.42 7.52 15.70
N ALA A 84 35.74 7.76 15.63
CA ALA A 84 36.37 8.49 14.53
C ALA A 84 36.19 7.82 13.16
N THR A 85 36.06 6.49 13.13
CA THR A 85 35.79 5.72 11.90
C THR A 85 34.33 5.87 11.48
N ILE A 86 33.41 5.89 12.46
CA ILE A 86 31.97 6.13 12.23
C ILE A 86 31.75 7.54 11.68
N ALA A 87 32.48 8.53 12.20
CA ALA A 87 32.41 9.91 11.73
C ALA A 87 32.73 10.08 10.24
N LYS A 88 33.51 9.18 9.65
CA LYS A 88 33.85 9.25 8.22
C LYS A 88 32.88 8.47 7.32
N ALA A 89 32.00 7.64 7.89
CA ALA A 89 31.07 6.81 7.15
C ALA A 89 29.82 7.60 6.74
N LYS A 90 29.32 7.36 5.52
CA LYS A 90 28.03 7.91 5.06
C LYS A 90 26.83 7.07 5.51
N PHE A 91 27.05 5.78 5.73
CA PHE A 91 26.02 4.86 6.21
C PHE A 91 26.56 4.16 7.46
N VAL A 92 25.71 4.02 8.47
CA VAL A 92 26.06 3.26 9.68
C VAL A 92 24.84 2.43 10.08
N ARG A 93 25.07 1.15 10.38
CA ARG A 93 24.09 0.30 11.05
C ARG A 93 24.60 -0.14 12.40
N LEU A 94 23.95 0.28 13.46
CA LEU A 94 24.18 -0.18 14.82
C LEU A 94 23.33 -1.45 15.04
N PHE A 95 23.97 -2.54 15.43
CA PHE A 95 23.33 -3.84 15.61
C PHE A 95 24.00 -4.61 16.75
N GLU A 96 23.27 -4.99 17.80
CA GLU A 96 23.70 -5.90 18.89
C GLU A 96 25.13 -5.71 19.45
N LEU A 97 25.65 -4.48 19.53
CA LEU A 97 27.04 -4.20 19.98
C LEU A 97 27.09 -3.37 21.28
N PRO A 98 27.19 -3.99 22.47
CA PRO A 98 27.29 -3.33 23.77
C PRO A 98 28.41 -2.27 23.89
N GLU A 99 29.57 -2.53 23.28
CA GLU A 99 30.73 -1.64 23.38
C GLU A 99 30.54 -0.34 22.57
N LEU A 100 29.88 -0.43 21.41
CA LEU A 100 29.48 0.73 20.62
C LEU A 100 28.33 1.50 21.28
N VAL A 101 27.47 0.84 22.06
CA VAL A 101 26.38 1.51 22.80
C VAL A 101 26.94 2.53 23.77
N GLY A 102 27.93 2.13 24.58
CA GLY A 102 28.57 3.02 25.55
C GLY A 102 29.35 4.16 24.90
N LYS A 103 29.90 3.94 23.69
CA LYS A 103 30.60 4.98 22.92
C LYS A 103 29.64 5.92 22.18
N TRP A 104 28.57 5.40 21.59
CA TRP A 104 27.55 6.19 20.89
C TRP A 104 26.85 7.20 21.81
N HIS A 105 26.61 6.81 23.06
CA HIS A 105 26.05 7.69 24.09
C HIS A 105 27.13 8.38 24.96
N ASN A 106 28.41 8.30 24.58
CA ASN A 106 29.49 8.89 25.38
C ASN A 106 29.46 10.42 25.31
N GLU A 107 29.57 11.05 26.48
CA GLU A 107 29.63 12.50 26.60
C GLU A 107 30.83 13.15 25.88
N HIS A 108 31.88 12.39 25.59
CA HIS A 108 33.11 12.84 24.93
C HIS A 108 33.11 12.67 23.41
N ASN A 109 31.95 12.36 22.80
CA ASN A 109 31.86 12.25 21.34
C ASN A 109 32.39 13.52 20.65
N PRO A 110 33.20 13.37 19.58
CA PRO A 110 33.85 14.49 18.94
C PRO A 110 32.81 15.48 18.40
N VAL A 111 32.85 16.70 18.94
CA VAL A 111 31.90 17.78 18.62
C VAL A 111 32.27 18.49 17.29
N ASN A 112 33.32 18.04 16.61
CA ASN A 112 33.76 18.67 15.36
C ASN A 112 32.90 18.20 14.17
N SER A 113 32.68 19.09 13.21
CA SER A 113 31.80 18.94 12.03
C SER A 113 32.31 17.93 10.98
N SER A 114 33.17 16.98 11.37
CA SER A 114 33.80 16.02 10.44
C SER A 114 32.88 14.87 10.03
N TRP A 115 31.69 14.76 10.64
CA TRP A 115 30.73 13.70 10.40
C TRP A 115 30.20 13.70 8.95
N GLN A 116 30.38 12.58 8.25
CA GLN A 116 29.92 12.35 6.89
C GLN A 116 28.61 11.55 6.82
N LEU A 117 28.04 11.20 7.99
CA LEU A 117 26.90 10.31 8.12
C LEU A 117 25.65 10.88 7.44
N GLN A 118 25.10 10.12 6.51
CA GLN A 118 23.86 10.39 5.79
C GLN A 118 22.73 9.48 6.27
N THR A 119 23.00 8.21 6.53
CA THR A 119 21.98 7.25 6.96
C THR A 119 22.42 6.48 8.17
N LEU A 120 21.59 6.48 9.21
CA LEU A 120 21.77 5.68 10.41
C LEU A 120 20.63 4.66 10.54
N VAL A 121 21.01 3.41 10.76
CA VAL A 121 20.07 2.33 11.08
C VAL A 121 20.41 1.75 12.45
N VAL A 122 19.53 1.93 13.42
CA VAL A 122 19.62 1.29 14.74
C VAL A 122 18.71 0.06 14.72
N ASP A 123 19.27 -1.13 14.86
CA ASP A 123 18.55 -2.38 14.59
C ASP A 123 18.87 -3.47 15.61
N LYS A 124 17.85 -4.07 16.21
CA LYS A 124 17.99 -5.09 17.27
C LYS A 124 19.00 -4.67 18.35
N CYS A 125 18.98 -3.42 18.83
CA CYS A 125 19.86 -2.96 19.93
C CYS A 125 19.16 -3.13 21.29
N PRO A 126 19.39 -4.21 22.06
CA PRO A 126 18.62 -4.49 23.29
C PRO A 126 18.99 -3.59 24.47
N SER A 127 20.14 -2.90 24.43
CA SER A 127 20.60 -1.99 25.48
C SER A 127 20.28 -0.52 25.21
N PHE A 128 19.78 -0.19 24.01
CA PHE A 128 19.39 1.17 23.67
C PHE A 128 18.08 1.53 24.38
N ILE A 129 18.13 2.53 25.25
CA ILE A 129 16.94 3.19 25.82
C ILE A 129 16.50 4.33 24.92
N ASN A 130 17.47 5.04 24.33
CA ASN A 130 17.28 6.00 23.26
C ASN A 130 18.14 5.67 22.03
N ALA A 131 17.77 6.17 20.84
CA ALA A 131 18.50 5.94 19.59
C ALA A 131 19.55 7.02 19.30
N MET A 132 19.26 8.26 19.69
CA MET A 132 20.01 9.43 19.28
C MET A 132 20.18 10.42 20.45
N PRO A 133 21.39 10.54 21.01
CA PRO A 133 21.68 11.55 22.02
C PRO A 133 21.84 12.95 21.41
N PHE A 134 21.46 14.00 22.15
CA PHE A 134 21.39 15.38 21.65
C PHE A 134 22.71 15.89 21.05
N LYS A 135 23.87 15.53 21.62
CA LYS A 135 25.18 15.98 21.11
C LYS A 135 25.38 15.55 19.65
N LEU A 136 24.93 14.34 19.30
CA LEU A 136 25.01 13.84 17.93
C LEU A 136 24.02 14.56 17.02
N MET A 137 22.84 14.92 17.52
CA MET A 137 21.86 15.69 16.75
C MET A 137 22.37 17.05 16.27
N LEU A 138 23.34 17.63 16.98
CA LEU A 138 23.96 18.92 16.65
C LEU A 138 25.10 18.80 15.63
N VAL A 139 25.78 17.66 15.55
CA VAL A 139 26.99 17.49 14.70
C VAL A 139 26.75 16.65 13.45
N LEU A 140 25.67 15.88 13.40
CA LEU A 140 25.29 15.05 12.25
C LEU A 140 24.58 15.89 11.17
N GLU A 141 25.27 16.91 10.66
CA GLU A 141 24.71 17.90 9.73
C GLU A 141 24.24 17.27 8.41
N LYS A 142 24.93 16.23 7.92
CA LYS A 142 24.66 15.57 6.62
C LYS A 142 23.62 14.46 6.69
N MET A 143 23.08 14.16 7.87
CA MET A 143 22.19 13.01 8.06
C MET A 143 20.83 13.28 7.42
N THR A 144 20.41 12.41 6.49
CA THR A 144 19.14 12.47 5.75
C THR A 144 18.14 11.40 6.16
N SER A 145 18.59 10.27 6.74
CA SER A 145 17.70 9.18 7.12
C SER A 145 18.07 8.56 8.47
N LEU A 146 17.07 8.39 9.33
CA LEU A 146 17.16 7.64 10.58
C LEU A 146 16.12 6.50 10.58
N GLN A 147 16.59 5.27 10.75
CA GLN A 147 15.75 4.11 10.90
C GLN A 147 16.03 3.43 12.23
N VAL A 148 15.00 3.21 13.04
CA VAL A 148 15.11 2.50 14.32
C VAL A 148 14.16 1.33 14.29
N ARG A 149 14.70 0.11 14.41
CA ARG A 149 13.91 -1.12 14.25
C ARG A 149 14.27 -2.21 15.25
N ASP A 150 13.25 -2.97 15.64
CA ASP A 150 13.38 -4.18 16.46
C ASP A 150 14.13 -3.99 17.81
N CYS A 151 14.19 -2.75 18.31
CA CYS A 151 14.85 -2.41 19.57
C CYS A 151 13.87 -2.56 20.74
N LYS A 152 13.93 -3.73 21.40
CA LYS A 152 12.94 -4.15 22.41
C LYS A 152 12.92 -3.34 23.70
N SER A 153 14.03 -2.67 24.04
CA SER A 153 14.19 -1.90 25.28
C SER A 153 14.03 -0.39 25.08
N LEU A 154 13.96 0.06 23.83
CA LEU A 154 13.99 1.47 23.49
C LEU A 154 12.66 2.12 23.87
N GLU A 155 12.75 3.18 24.68
CA GLU A 155 11.59 3.92 25.20
C GLU A 155 11.39 5.24 24.46
N GLU A 156 12.47 5.79 23.87
CA GLU A 156 12.53 7.13 23.28
C GLU A 156 13.43 7.14 22.04
N ILE A 157 13.22 8.02 21.06
CA ILE A 157 14.12 8.10 19.88
C ILE A 157 15.24 9.07 20.13
N PHE A 158 14.89 10.32 20.44
CA PHE A 158 15.84 11.39 20.68
C PHE A 158 15.92 11.71 22.17
N ASP A 159 17.12 11.61 22.71
CA ASP A 159 17.43 12.05 24.06
C ASP A 159 17.94 13.48 24.03
N LEU A 160 17.15 14.37 24.61
CA LEU A 160 17.35 15.82 24.66
C LEU A 160 17.84 16.27 26.05
N GLU A 161 18.21 15.34 26.93
CA GLU A 161 18.76 15.66 28.24
C GLU A 161 20.10 16.41 28.09
N GLY A 162 20.19 17.62 28.66
CA GLY A 162 21.34 18.51 28.49
C GLY A 162 21.27 19.49 27.32
N LEU A 163 20.25 19.42 26.44
CA LEU A 163 19.99 20.47 25.45
C LEU A 163 19.30 21.68 26.10
N GLU A 164 19.92 22.86 26.02
CA GLU A 164 19.33 24.11 26.51
C GLU A 164 18.41 24.73 25.44
N PRO A 165 17.25 25.30 25.85
CA PRO A 165 16.34 25.96 24.92
C PRO A 165 16.93 27.30 24.44
N VAL A 166 17.77 27.23 23.40
CA VAL A 166 18.20 28.41 22.64
C VAL A 166 17.26 28.57 21.44
N GLU A 167 16.84 29.81 21.18
CA GLU A 167 15.92 30.12 20.07
C GLU A 167 16.40 29.51 18.74
N SER A 168 15.53 28.74 18.09
CA SER A 168 15.75 28.16 16.76
C SER A 168 16.96 27.22 16.65
N THR A 169 17.21 26.40 17.68
CA THR A 169 18.25 25.36 17.62
C THR A 169 17.93 24.39 16.48
N ARG A 170 18.81 24.34 15.47
CA ARG A 170 18.71 23.42 14.35
C ARG A 170 19.32 22.08 14.77
N VAL A 171 18.49 21.05 14.81
CA VAL A 171 18.94 19.68 15.01
C VAL A 171 18.77 18.91 13.72
N LEU A 172 19.74 18.07 13.37
CA LEU A 172 19.69 17.19 12.21
C LEU A 172 19.11 17.92 10.97
N PRO A 173 19.75 19.01 10.51
CA PRO A 173 19.14 20.00 9.63
C PRO A 173 18.70 19.46 8.27
N HIS A 174 19.28 18.32 7.84
CA HIS A 174 18.98 17.66 6.58
C HIS A 174 18.22 16.33 6.74
N LEU A 175 17.75 15.98 7.95
CA LEU A 175 17.00 14.74 8.15
C LEU A 175 15.68 14.82 7.39
N GLU A 176 15.46 13.93 6.43
CA GLU A 176 14.28 13.86 5.56
C GLU A 176 13.33 12.74 5.96
N ASP A 177 13.88 11.58 6.36
CA ASP A 177 13.14 10.35 6.63
C ASP A 177 13.36 9.84 8.07
N LEU A 178 12.26 9.63 8.79
CA LEU A 178 12.25 9.00 10.12
C LEU A 178 11.36 7.75 10.11
N HIS A 179 11.97 6.56 10.21
CA HIS A 179 11.26 5.28 10.19
C HIS A 179 11.42 4.54 11.51
N LEU A 180 10.31 4.36 12.22
CA LEU A 180 10.26 3.68 13.52
C LEU A 180 9.45 2.39 13.39
N ILE A 181 10.11 1.25 13.57
CA ILE A 181 9.55 -0.07 13.21
C ILE A 181 9.69 -1.04 14.39
N ASN A 182 8.58 -1.63 14.82
CA ASN A 182 8.55 -2.68 15.83
C ASN A 182 9.31 -2.29 17.11
N LEU A 183 8.87 -1.19 17.74
CA LEU A 183 9.45 -0.65 18.96
C LEU A 183 8.45 -0.83 20.12
N PRO A 184 8.45 -2.01 20.77
CA PRO A 184 7.37 -2.40 21.68
C PRO A 184 7.36 -1.64 23.00
N LYS A 185 8.44 -0.92 23.35
CA LYS A 185 8.50 -0.09 24.56
C LYS A 185 8.44 1.41 24.29
N LEU A 186 8.45 1.84 23.03
CA LEU A 186 8.47 3.26 22.67
C LEU A 186 7.25 3.98 23.29
N ARG A 187 7.52 5.00 24.11
CA ARG A 187 6.50 5.80 24.80
C ARG A 187 6.33 7.20 24.20
N GLN A 188 7.41 7.75 23.63
CA GLN A 188 7.45 9.10 23.04
C GLN A 188 8.60 9.22 22.04
N LEU A 189 8.56 10.21 21.14
CA LEU A 189 9.69 10.45 20.22
C LEU A 189 10.89 11.06 20.93
N TRP A 190 10.68 11.96 21.88
CA TRP A 190 11.77 12.56 22.65
C TRP A 190 11.37 12.91 24.07
N ASN A 191 12.38 13.02 24.93
CA ASN A 191 12.22 12.93 26.39
C ASN A 191 12.06 14.26 27.13
N LYS A 192 12.24 15.39 26.43
CA LYS A 192 12.16 16.73 27.00
C LYS A 192 11.40 17.67 26.08
N ASP A 193 10.41 18.38 26.62
CA ASP A 193 9.74 19.45 25.88
C ASP A 193 10.60 20.73 25.89
N LEU A 194 11.03 21.16 24.71
CA LEU A 194 11.77 22.41 24.50
C LEU A 194 10.87 23.54 23.97
N GLN A 195 9.55 23.48 24.20
CA GLN A 195 8.61 24.56 23.85
C GLN A 195 8.61 24.90 22.36
N GLY A 196 8.93 23.93 21.49
CA GLY A 196 9.03 24.17 20.04
C GLY A 196 10.23 25.04 19.61
N THR A 197 11.22 25.27 20.48
CA THR A 197 12.44 26.04 20.15
C THR A 197 13.37 25.31 19.18
N MET A 198 13.26 23.98 19.11
CA MET A 198 14.00 23.10 18.21
C MET A 198 13.23 22.88 16.90
N ARG A 199 13.93 22.74 15.76
CA ARG A 199 13.27 22.46 14.47
C ARG A 199 13.99 21.41 13.63
N PHE A 200 13.21 20.49 13.07
CA PHE A 200 13.63 19.63 11.97
C PHE A 200 13.28 20.32 10.64
N ASN A 201 14.29 20.90 9.99
CA ASN A 201 14.06 21.74 8.81
C ASN A 201 13.71 20.96 7.54
N SER A 202 14.18 19.72 7.42
CA SER A 202 14.02 18.90 6.21
C SER A 202 13.09 17.70 6.38
N LEU A 203 12.61 17.43 7.60
CA LEU A 203 11.89 16.18 7.87
C LEU A 203 10.56 16.17 7.12
N SER A 204 10.47 15.27 6.15
CA SER A 204 9.38 15.21 5.18
C SER A 204 8.55 13.94 5.32
N SER A 205 9.13 12.84 5.82
CA SER A 205 8.46 11.54 5.94
C SER A 205 8.59 10.99 7.35
N LEU A 206 7.45 10.67 7.96
CA LEU A 206 7.35 9.99 9.25
C LEU A 206 6.58 8.68 9.10
N THR A 207 7.21 7.57 9.48
CA THR A 207 6.57 6.25 9.52
C THR A 207 6.66 5.66 10.93
N LEU A 208 5.50 5.34 11.50
CA LEU A 208 5.35 4.59 12.75
C LEU A 208 4.70 3.24 12.44
N TYR A 209 5.41 2.15 12.68
CA TYR A 209 4.92 0.80 12.41
C TYR A 209 5.15 -0.12 13.60
N LYS A 210 4.10 -0.74 14.15
CA LYS A 210 4.21 -1.67 15.30
C LYS A 210 4.89 -1.06 16.55
N CYS A 211 4.63 0.23 16.81
CA CYS A 211 5.08 0.88 18.06
C CYS A 211 4.00 0.71 19.14
N SER A 212 3.83 -0.53 19.62
CA SER A 212 2.62 -0.93 20.34
C SER A 212 2.43 -0.27 21.71
N ASN A 213 3.44 0.32 22.34
CA ASN A 213 3.30 1.03 23.63
C ASN A 213 3.03 2.54 23.48
N LEU A 214 3.07 3.04 22.24
CA LEU A 214 2.90 4.45 21.94
C LEU A 214 1.40 4.81 21.98
N ARG A 215 0.97 5.50 23.03
CA ARG A 215 -0.42 5.97 23.18
C ARG A 215 -0.73 7.18 22.31
N HIS A 216 0.27 8.04 22.13
CA HIS A 216 0.19 9.24 21.31
C HIS A 216 1.46 9.38 20.50
N ALA A 217 1.36 9.84 19.25
CA ALA A 217 2.55 9.98 18.42
C ALA A 217 3.46 11.07 18.99
N PHE A 218 2.93 12.26 19.28
CA PHE A 218 3.74 13.38 19.78
C PHE A 218 2.88 14.48 20.44
N THR A 219 3.46 15.34 21.27
CA THR A 219 2.74 16.48 21.90
C THR A 219 2.62 17.69 20.94
N PRO A 220 1.80 18.72 21.23
CA PRO A 220 1.69 19.93 20.40
C PRO A 220 3.02 20.62 20.10
N SER A 221 3.91 20.73 21.09
CA SER A 221 5.23 21.34 20.90
C SER A 221 6.10 20.53 19.95
N MET A 222 5.97 19.20 20.00
CA MET A 222 6.62 18.31 19.06
C MET A 222 6.07 18.45 17.65
N ALA A 223 4.75 18.61 17.50
CA ALA A 223 4.13 18.84 16.20
C ALA A 223 4.70 20.09 15.50
N TRP A 224 4.98 21.16 16.24
CA TRP A 224 5.62 22.37 15.69
C TRP A 224 7.06 22.12 15.20
N CYS A 225 7.81 21.26 15.89
CA CYS A 225 9.16 20.87 15.46
C CYS A 225 9.14 20.11 14.13
N LEU A 226 7.98 19.53 13.78
CA LEU A 226 7.73 18.67 12.62
C LEU A 226 6.88 19.35 11.52
N ALA A 227 6.83 20.68 11.49
CA ALA A 227 5.97 21.44 10.57
C ALA A 227 6.22 21.14 9.07
N ASN A 228 7.38 20.62 8.68
CA ASN A 228 7.73 20.32 7.30
C ASN A 228 7.30 18.93 6.80
N ILE A 229 6.64 18.12 7.65
CA ILE A 229 6.17 16.79 7.24
C ILE A 229 5.28 16.91 6.00
N TYR A 230 5.60 16.12 4.99
CA TYR A 230 4.86 15.93 3.75
C TYR A 230 4.04 14.63 3.77
N HIS A 231 4.59 13.57 4.38
CA HIS A 231 4.00 12.24 4.45
C HIS A 231 3.99 11.70 5.88
N MET A 232 2.81 11.28 6.36
CA MET A 232 2.65 10.64 7.67
C MET A 232 1.93 9.29 7.52
N GLU A 233 2.59 8.20 7.93
CA GLU A 233 2.02 6.84 7.96
C GLU A 233 2.14 6.24 9.36
N ILE A 234 1.00 5.90 9.97
CA ILE A 234 0.91 5.23 11.27
C ILE A 234 0.14 3.93 11.11
N ARG A 235 0.77 2.81 11.48
CA ARG A 235 0.24 1.47 11.24
C ARG A 235 0.49 0.50 12.38
N GLU A 236 -0.54 -0.24 12.76
CA GLU A 236 -0.43 -1.33 13.76
C GLU A 236 0.17 -0.86 15.10
N CYS A 237 -0.11 0.40 15.49
CA CYS A 237 0.23 0.94 16.81
C CYS A 237 -0.97 0.75 17.73
N ASP A 238 -1.10 -0.46 18.29
CA ASP A 238 -2.36 -0.94 18.87
C ASP A 238 -2.87 -0.13 20.07
N GLN A 239 -1.97 0.44 20.89
CA GLN A 239 -2.35 1.25 22.06
C GLN A 239 -2.56 2.73 21.73
N MET A 240 -2.45 3.14 20.47
CA MET A 240 -2.58 4.54 20.10
C MET A 240 -4.03 5.03 20.26
N GLU A 241 -4.24 6.00 21.14
CA GLU A 241 -5.54 6.60 21.46
C GLU A 241 -5.78 7.90 20.68
N GLY A 242 -4.71 8.66 20.41
CA GLY A 242 -4.71 9.84 19.54
C GLY A 242 -3.36 10.06 18.85
N VAL A 243 -3.28 10.89 17.80
CA VAL A 243 -1.97 11.21 17.17
C VAL A 243 -1.24 12.30 17.97
N ILE A 244 -1.96 13.33 18.41
CA ILE A 244 -1.45 14.47 19.20
C ILE A 244 -2.23 14.57 20.51
N GLU A 245 -1.54 14.66 21.64
CA GLU A 245 -2.13 14.77 22.99
C GLU A 245 -1.83 16.11 23.68
N GLU A 246 -2.86 16.76 24.22
CA GLU A 246 -2.72 17.95 25.08
C GLU A 246 -2.09 17.60 26.43
N GLU A 247 -1.05 18.33 26.83
CA GLU A 247 -0.52 18.28 28.20
C GLU A 247 -1.44 19.08 29.14
N GLU A 248 -1.95 18.46 30.21
CA GLU A 248 -2.75 19.15 31.22
C GLU A 248 -1.94 20.30 31.85
N GLY A 249 -2.37 21.56 31.66
CA GLY A 249 -1.80 22.71 32.39
C GLY A 249 -1.53 24.01 31.62
N ARG A 250 -1.76 24.09 30.30
CA ARG A 250 -1.67 25.35 29.54
C ARG A 250 -3.01 26.08 29.47
N GLY A 251 -2.95 27.41 29.49
CA GLY A 251 -4.09 28.31 29.68
C GLY A 251 -5.18 28.28 28.59
N SER A 252 -6.19 29.14 28.77
CA SER A 252 -7.44 29.23 27.98
C SER A 252 -7.29 29.66 26.50
N VAL A 253 -6.07 29.86 25.98
CA VAL A 253 -5.84 30.39 24.62
C VAL A 253 -5.76 29.25 23.62
N VAL A 254 -6.55 29.31 22.55
CA VAL A 254 -6.50 28.30 21.47
C VAL A 254 -5.19 28.43 20.69
N GLU A 255 -4.25 27.49 20.84
CA GLU A 255 -3.00 27.48 20.08
C GLU A 255 -3.16 26.70 18.76
N LYS A 256 -2.64 27.25 17.66
CA LYS A 256 -2.79 26.68 16.32
C LYS A 256 -1.62 25.75 15.97
N ILE A 257 -1.89 24.47 15.74
CA ILE A 257 -0.94 23.49 15.17
C ILE A 257 -1.12 23.49 13.66
N THR A 258 -0.07 23.80 12.91
CA THR A 258 -0.14 23.86 11.43
C THR A 258 0.87 22.91 10.81
N PHE A 259 0.40 22.04 9.92
CA PHE A 259 1.23 21.26 9.01
C PHE A 259 1.11 21.83 7.60
N PRO A 260 1.89 22.87 7.24
CA PRO A 260 1.76 23.57 5.97
C PRO A 260 2.02 22.68 4.76
N ASN A 261 2.90 21.69 4.87
CA ASN A 261 3.35 20.88 3.73
C ASN A 261 2.73 19.47 3.69
N LEU A 262 1.92 19.10 4.69
CA LEU A 262 1.39 17.75 4.82
C LEU A 262 0.44 17.44 3.67
N TRP A 263 0.87 16.54 2.79
CA TRP A 263 0.15 16.15 1.59
C TRP A 263 -0.67 14.87 1.78
N MET A 264 -0.16 13.93 2.58
CA MET A 264 -0.80 12.63 2.80
C MET A 264 -0.74 12.14 4.25
N ILE A 265 -1.90 11.67 4.73
CA ILE A 265 -2.05 10.97 6.00
C ILE A 265 -2.58 9.55 5.76
N LYS A 266 -1.90 8.55 6.32
CA LYS A 266 -2.34 7.15 6.35
C LYS A 266 -2.38 6.63 7.78
N LEU A 267 -3.59 6.32 8.25
CA LEU A 267 -3.84 5.72 9.56
C LEU A 267 -4.47 4.34 9.34
N LYS A 268 -3.76 3.25 9.70
CA LYS A 268 -4.29 1.89 9.47
C LYS A 268 -4.08 0.97 10.64
N TRP A 269 -5.09 0.15 10.94
CA TRP A 269 -5.01 -0.86 11.99
C TRP A 269 -4.67 -0.24 13.34
N LEU A 270 -5.45 0.78 13.72
CA LEU A 270 -5.30 1.48 14.99
C LEU A 270 -6.58 1.25 15.80
N PRO A 271 -6.70 0.09 16.48
CA PRO A 271 -7.94 -0.34 17.13
C PRO A 271 -8.42 0.61 18.23
N ASN A 272 -7.50 1.35 18.86
CA ASN A 272 -7.80 2.28 19.94
C ASN A 272 -7.89 3.75 19.52
N LEU A 273 -7.60 4.09 18.26
CA LEU A 273 -7.53 5.47 17.83
C LEU A 273 -8.93 6.12 17.85
N THR A 274 -9.02 7.25 18.55
CA THR A 274 -10.25 8.02 18.71
C THR A 274 -10.20 9.40 18.07
N SER A 275 -9.03 10.05 18.07
CA SER A 275 -8.82 11.42 17.58
C SER A 275 -7.46 11.57 16.86
N PHE A 276 -7.31 12.59 16.00
CA PHE A 276 -5.98 13.00 15.52
C PHE A 276 -5.36 13.96 16.51
N LEU A 277 -6.15 14.93 16.99
CA LEU A 277 -5.77 15.90 17.99
C LEU A 277 -6.73 15.76 19.17
N SER A 278 -6.21 15.32 20.31
CA SER A 278 -6.90 15.32 21.60
C SER A 278 -6.68 16.65 22.30
N GLY A 279 -7.76 17.28 22.77
CA GLY A 279 -7.69 18.52 23.54
C GLY A 279 -8.68 19.60 23.09
N LYS A 280 -9.04 20.52 24.00
CA LYS A 280 -10.03 21.58 23.74
C LYS A 280 -9.40 22.89 23.27
N ASN A 281 -8.10 23.08 23.56
CA ASN A 281 -7.40 24.35 23.40
C ASN A 281 -6.48 24.39 22.17
N HIS A 282 -6.60 23.46 21.22
CA HIS A 282 -5.78 23.46 20.02
C HIS A 282 -6.62 23.41 18.74
N ALA A 283 -6.14 24.11 17.71
CA ALA A 283 -6.70 24.07 16.36
C ALA A 283 -5.69 23.47 15.40
N LEU A 284 -6.06 22.42 14.67
CA LEU A 284 -5.22 21.85 13.61
C LEU A 284 -5.51 22.53 12.26
N ASP A 285 -4.46 22.83 11.51
CA ASP A 285 -4.52 23.35 10.15
C ASP A 285 -3.59 22.55 9.22
N CYS A 286 -4.12 22.07 8.10
CA CYS A 286 -3.42 21.21 7.14
C CYS A 286 -3.79 21.66 5.70
N PRO A 287 -3.36 22.86 5.27
CA PRO A 287 -3.88 23.51 4.06
C PRO A 287 -3.57 22.73 2.76
N ASN A 288 -2.50 21.94 2.75
CA ASN A 288 -2.06 21.18 1.58
C ASN A 288 -2.42 19.70 1.61
N LEU A 289 -3.24 19.24 2.57
CA LEU A 289 -3.66 17.84 2.65
C LEU A 289 -4.49 17.46 1.42
N LYS A 290 -3.99 16.52 0.61
CA LYS A 290 -4.65 16.05 -0.62
C LYS A 290 -5.14 14.61 -0.52
N ASP A 291 -4.47 13.76 0.25
CA ASP A 291 -4.81 12.34 0.39
C ASP A 291 -4.99 11.96 1.87
N LEU A 292 -6.19 11.48 2.20
CA LEU A 292 -6.53 10.98 3.52
C LEU A 292 -6.99 9.53 3.41
N THR A 293 -6.26 8.63 4.06
CA THR A 293 -6.64 7.22 4.18
C THR A 293 -6.73 6.79 5.64
N ILE A 294 -7.91 6.30 6.04
CA ILE A 294 -8.17 5.76 7.37
C ILE A 294 -8.79 4.38 7.23
N ALA A 295 -8.17 3.37 7.83
CA ALA A 295 -8.60 1.99 7.70
C ALA A 295 -8.48 1.21 9.01
N HIS A 296 -9.50 0.42 9.34
CA HIS A 296 -9.46 -0.45 10.53
C HIS A 296 -9.22 0.34 11.83
N CYS A 297 -9.93 1.46 12.00
CA CYS A 297 -9.93 2.29 13.22
C CYS A 297 -11.35 2.31 13.83
N PRO A 298 -11.82 1.20 14.42
CA PRO A 298 -13.22 0.99 14.77
C PRO A 298 -13.74 1.90 15.89
N LYS A 299 -12.90 2.45 16.77
CA LYS A 299 -13.35 3.35 17.85
C LYS A 299 -13.65 4.78 17.39
N MET A 300 -13.21 5.16 16.19
CA MET A 300 -13.46 6.50 15.65
C MET A 300 -14.93 6.66 15.26
N ARG A 301 -15.56 7.73 15.75
CA ARG A 301 -17.00 7.98 15.56
C ARG A 301 -17.32 9.11 14.57
N SER A 302 -16.48 10.15 14.54
CA SER A 302 -16.63 11.28 13.62
C SER A 302 -15.29 11.71 13.02
N LEU A 303 -15.30 12.21 11.79
CA LEU A 303 -14.14 12.91 11.23
C LEU A 303 -14.13 14.40 11.61
N THR A 304 -15.29 15.05 11.66
CA THR A 304 -15.40 16.48 11.95
C THR A 304 -15.84 16.75 13.38
N TRP A 305 -15.40 17.87 13.93
CA TRP A 305 -15.92 18.38 15.19
C TRP A 305 -17.28 19.07 15.04
N GLN A 306 -18.09 19.02 16.11
CA GLN A 306 -19.38 19.71 16.20
C GLN A 306 -19.38 20.66 17.41
N SER A 307 -19.60 21.97 17.19
CA SER A 307 -20.05 22.89 18.25
C SER A 307 -21.55 22.78 18.35
N SER A 308 -22.08 22.07 19.34
CA SER A 308 -23.45 22.30 19.79
C SER A 308 -23.68 21.66 21.17
N LEU A 309 -24.49 22.34 21.96
CA LEU A 309 -24.85 22.16 23.36
C LEU A 309 -25.62 20.86 23.71
N ASP A 310 -25.46 19.77 22.94
CA ASP A 310 -26.07 18.49 23.26
C ASP A 310 -25.13 17.60 24.08
N ILE A 311 -25.69 17.04 25.14
CA ILE A 311 -25.05 16.39 26.29
C ILE A 311 -24.48 15.00 25.94
N ASP A 312 -23.60 14.92 24.94
CA ASP A 312 -22.77 13.72 24.75
C ASP A 312 -21.31 14.10 24.53
N HIS A 313 -20.67 14.48 25.64
CA HIS A 313 -19.25 14.86 25.75
C HIS A 313 -18.25 13.74 25.35
N ASN A 314 -18.74 12.60 24.83
CA ASN A 314 -17.99 11.37 24.62
C ASN A 314 -17.99 10.84 23.18
N THR A 315 -18.21 11.69 22.16
CA THR A 315 -17.98 11.28 20.75
C THR A 315 -16.64 11.84 20.24
N PRO A 316 -15.55 11.05 20.26
CA PRO A 316 -14.28 11.48 19.71
C PRO A 316 -14.40 11.80 18.22
N SER A 317 -13.93 12.98 17.84
CA SER A 317 -13.77 13.39 16.45
C SER A 317 -12.30 13.34 16.07
N LEU A 318 -12.01 12.99 14.83
CA LEU A 318 -10.65 12.96 14.34
C LEU A 318 -10.04 14.37 14.27
N PHE A 319 -10.80 15.35 13.80
CA PHE A 319 -10.33 16.70 13.55
C PHE A 319 -11.08 17.76 14.37
N THR A 320 -10.33 18.72 14.93
CA THR A 320 -10.82 19.84 15.75
C THR A 320 -11.70 20.84 14.98
N PRO A 321 -12.49 21.69 15.68
CA PRO A 321 -13.45 22.67 15.12
C PRO A 321 -13.02 23.48 13.89
N ARG A 322 -11.72 23.71 13.74
CA ARG A 322 -11.14 24.66 12.79
C ARG A 322 -10.32 23.99 11.68
N VAL A 323 -10.37 22.65 11.59
CA VAL A 323 -9.75 21.93 10.47
C VAL A 323 -10.68 22.00 9.27
N GLN A 324 -10.23 22.64 8.20
CA GLN A 324 -10.99 22.74 6.96
C GLN A 324 -10.34 21.85 5.89
N PHE A 325 -11.09 20.87 5.36
CA PHE A 325 -10.63 19.98 4.27
C PHE A 325 -10.73 20.61 2.88
N LEU A 326 -10.54 21.93 2.76
CA LEU A 326 -10.78 22.66 1.50
C LEU A 326 -9.89 22.14 0.36
N GLY A 327 -8.71 21.60 0.68
CA GLY A 327 -7.76 21.07 -0.28
C GLY A 327 -7.89 19.59 -0.61
N LEU A 328 -8.72 18.81 0.09
CA LEU A 328 -8.69 17.35 0.02
C LEU A 328 -9.13 16.85 -1.37
N ARG A 329 -8.34 15.97 -1.99
CA ARG A 329 -8.62 15.42 -3.34
C ARG A 329 -9.07 13.97 -3.30
N CYS A 330 -8.51 13.16 -2.40
CA CYS A 330 -8.85 11.75 -2.25
C CYS A 330 -9.12 11.42 -0.79
N MET A 331 -10.26 10.77 -0.55
CA MET A 331 -10.64 10.28 0.77
C MET A 331 -10.94 8.77 0.70
N VAL A 332 -10.25 7.99 1.51
CA VAL A 332 -10.44 6.54 1.64
C VAL A 332 -10.75 6.17 3.08
N LEU A 333 -11.95 5.69 3.34
CA LEU A 333 -12.41 5.22 4.66
C LEU A 333 -12.77 3.74 4.56
N SER A 334 -12.20 2.91 5.42
CA SER A 334 -12.55 1.48 5.40
C SER A 334 -12.55 0.81 6.77
N HIS A 335 -13.51 -0.10 7.00
CA HIS A 335 -13.62 -0.84 8.26
C HIS A 335 -13.68 0.11 9.48
N MET A 336 -14.50 1.15 9.36
CA MET A 336 -14.74 2.15 10.40
C MET A 336 -16.08 1.86 11.07
N ASP A 337 -16.12 0.81 11.91
CA ASP A 337 -17.39 0.23 12.36
C ASP A 337 -18.28 1.21 13.16
N ASN A 338 -17.70 2.11 13.99
CA ASN A 338 -18.45 3.11 14.75
C ASN A 338 -18.55 4.49 14.09
N LEU A 339 -18.01 4.67 12.88
CA LEU A 339 -18.08 5.95 12.18
C LEU A 339 -19.51 6.22 11.75
N SER A 340 -20.15 7.21 12.38
CA SER A 340 -21.53 7.62 12.09
C SER A 340 -21.60 8.91 11.28
N LYS A 341 -20.58 9.78 11.36
CA LYS A 341 -20.55 11.08 10.65
C LYS A 341 -19.20 11.37 10.00
N ILE A 342 -19.22 11.88 8.78
CA ILE A 342 -18.02 12.31 8.03
C ILE A 342 -17.92 13.84 7.96
N TRP A 343 -19.07 14.50 7.85
CA TRP A 343 -19.19 15.94 7.59
C TRP A 343 -19.91 16.65 8.74
N PRO A 344 -19.80 17.99 8.85
CA PRO A 344 -20.58 18.73 9.83
C PRO A 344 -22.07 18.76 9.41
N ASP A 345 -22.97 18.84 10.40
CA ASP A 345 -24.41 18.80 10.14
C ASP A 345 -24.89 20.07 9.42
N ASN A 346 -24.42 21.24 9.85
CA ASN A 346 -24.88 22.53 9.34
C ASN A 346 -23.94 23.11 8.26
N PRO A 347 -24.50 23.74 7.21
CA PRO A 347 -23.71 24.52 6.26
C PRO A 347 -22.95 25.61 6.99
N GLN A 348 -21.68 25.80 6.64
CA GLN A 348 -20.93 26.99 7.06
C GLN A 348 -20.57 27.78 5.82
N GLU A 349 -20.85 29.09 5.82
CA GLU A 349 -20.75 29.98 4.65
C GLU A 349 -19.37 29.98 3.96
N THR A 350 -18.32 29.52 4.65
CA THR A 350 -16.94 29.46 4.15
C THR A 350 -16.48 28.07 3.66
N LEU A 351 -17.26 27.01 3.88
CA LEU A 351 -16.83 25.64 3.58
C LEU A 351 -17.31 25.19 2.20
N THR A 352 -16.35 24.92 1.30
CA THR A 352 -16.58 24.27 0.01
C THR A 352 -15.71 23.02 -0.13
N PHE A 353 -16.23 22.00 -0.81
CA PHE A 353 -15.50 20.75 -1.06
C PHE A 353 -15.20 20.54 -2.55
N ASP A 354 -15.04 21.64 -3.29
CA ASP A 354 -14.83 21.62 -4.74
C ASP A 354 -13.52 20.91 -5.14
N SER A 355 -12.52 20.80 -4.27
CA SER A 355 -11.28 20.09 -4.57
C SER A 355 -11.39 18.56 -4.55
N LEU A 356 -12.48 17.99 -4.02
CA LEU A 356 -12.61 16.54 -3.81
C LEU A 356 -12.89 15.82 -5.13
N LEU A 357 -11.97 14.94 -5.55
CA LEU A 357 -12.01 14.21 -6.82
C LEU A 357 -12.49 12.77 -6.65
N GLU A 358 -12.15 12.14 -5.52
CA GLU A 358 -12.38 10.72 -5.30
C GLU A 358 -12.75 10.41 -3.84
N VAL A 359 -13.89 9.71 -3.66
CA VAL A 359 -14.36 9.21 -2.36
C VAL A 359 -14.55 7.70 -2.43
N LYS A 360 -13.88 6.98 -1.53
CA LYS A 360 -13.98 5.52 -1.35
C LYS A 360 -14.36 5.22 0.09
N VAL A 361 -15.54 4.63 0.30
CA VAL A 361 -16.00 4.19 1.62
C VAL A 361 -16.34 2.71 1.56
N LYS A 362 -15.75 1.91 2.47
CA LYS A 362 -15.94 0.45 2.50
C LYS A 362 -16.17 -0.06 3.91
N ASN A 363 -17.22 -0.86 4.12
CA ASN A 363 -17.46 -1.57 5.37
C ASN A 363 -17.54 -0.61 6.59
N CYS A 364 -18.19 0.54 6.42
CA CYS A 364 -18.52 1.49 7.49
C CYS A 364 -20.00 1.31 7.86
N LYS A 365 -20.27 0.54 8.91
CA LYS A 365 -21.61 0.00 9.20
C LYS A 365 -22.53 0.96 9.97
N SER A 366 -21.96 1.90 10.71
CA SER A 366 -22.72 2.89 11.50
C SER A 366 -23.01 4.18 10.74
N LEU A 367 -22.48 4.33 9.52
CA LEU A 367 -22.66 5.53 8.71
C LEU A 367 -24.11 5.62 8.22
N GLU A 368 -24.79 6.71 8.56
CA GLU A 368 -26.21 6.91 8.22
C GLU A 368 -26.41 7.36 6.77
N ASN A 369 -25.62 8.35 6.35
CA ASN A 369 -25.56 8.91 5.02
C ASN A 369 -24.10 9.22 4.65
N LEU A 370 -23.80 9.34 3.36
CA LEU A 370 -22.43 9.68 2.93
C LEU A 370 -22.23 11.20 2.87
N PHE A 371 -23.22 11.95 2.40
CA PHE A 371 -23.16 13.39 2.26
C PHE A 371 -24.45 14.05 2.77
N PRO A 372 -24.37 15.08 3.62
CA PRO A 372 -25.44 16.06 3.74
C PRO A 372 -25.71 16.73 2.38
N TYR A 373 -26.94 17.17 2.14
CA TYR A 373 -27.33 17.82 0.88
C TYR A 373 -26.40 18.99 0.50
N TRP A 374 -26.08 19.86 1.45
CA TRP A 374 -25.21 21.03 1.23
C TRP A 374 -23.75 20.65 0.88
N VAL A 375 -23.26 19.52 1.40
CA VAL A 375 -21.95 18.98 1.02
C VAL A 375 -22.02 18.48 -0.41
N ALA A 376 -23.05 17.70 -0.74
CA ALA A 376 -23.26 17.14 -2.07
C ALA A 376 -23.34 18.22 -3.17
N THR A 377 -23.99 19.36 -2.90
CA THR A 377 -24.07 20.48 -3.85
C THR A 377 -22.74 21.20 -4.05
N SER A 378 -21.85 21.19 -3.05
CA SER A 378 -20.51 21.79 -3.16
C SER A 378 -19.48 20.90 -3.90
N LEU A 379 -19.76 19.60 -4.05
CA LEU A 379 -18.85 18.59 -4.65
C LEU A 379 -18.83 18.65 -6.19
N THR A 380 -18.45 19.80 -6.75
CA THR A 380 -18.51 20.06 -8.20
C THR A 380 -17.45 19.34 -9.03
N GLN A 381 -16.33 18.90 -8.42
CA GLN A 381 -15.25 18.19 -9.11
C GLN A 381 -15.21 16.69 -8.85
N LEU A 382 -16.16 16.14 -8.06
CA LEU A 382 -16.16 14.73 -7.71
C LEU A 382 -16.28 13.86 -8.97
N GLY A 383 -15.20 13.17 -9.31
CA GLY A 383 -15.09 12.35 -10.50
C GLY A 383 -15.33 10.86 -10.24
N LYS A 384 -15.05 10.38 -9.03
CA LYS A 384 -15.17 8.96 -8.67
C LYS A 384 -15.80 8.79 -7.29
N LEU A 385 -16.87 8.01 -7.24
CA LEU A 385 -17.55 7.65 -6.00
C LEU A 385 -17.65 6.12 -5.91
N ARG A 386 -17.12 5.54 -4.82
CA ARG A 386 -17.19 4.11 -4.54
C ARG A 386 -17.64 3.86 -3.10
N VAL A 387 -18.75 3.15 -2.94
CA VAL A 387 -19.32 2.79 -1.64
C VAL A 387 -19.60 1.29 -1.61
N GLU A 388 -19.04 0.57 -0.63
CA GLU A 388 -19.16 -0.88 -0.54
C GLU A 388 -19.51 -1.35 0.87
N SER A 389 -20.45 -2.29 1.00
CA SER A 389 -20.79 -2.96 2.27
C SER A 389 -21.12 -1.98 3.41
N CYS A 390 -21.77 -0.86 3.09
CA CYS A 390 -22.24 0.14 4.05
C CYS A 390 -23.75 0.01 4.28
N ARG A 391 -24.21 0.28 5.50
CA ARG A 391 -25.64 0.19 5.88
C ARG A 391 -26.40 1.52 5.69
N ILE A 392 -25.90 2.35 4.79
CA ILE A 392 -26.47 3.66 4.44
C ILE A 392 -27.82 3.47 3.74
N GLU A 393 -28.82 4.27 4.13
CA GLU A 393 -30.14 4.25 3.47
C GLU A 393 -30.20 5.19 2.25
N GLU A 394 -29.49 6.32 2.30
CA GLU A 394 -29.42 7.33 1.23
C GLU A 394 -27.98 7.84 1.09
N ILE A 395 -27.44 7.93 -0.13
CA ILE A 395 -26.07 8.47 -0.33
C ILE A 395 -26.02 9.94 0.08
N VAL A 396 -27.04 10.70 -0.31
CA VAL A 396 -27.21 12.11 0.05
C VAL A 396 -28.44 12.22 0.95
N ALA A 397 -28.27 12.76 2.16
CA ALA A 397 -29.38 12.98 3.08
C ALA A 397 -30.33 14.06 2.55
N ASN A 398 -31.63 13.86 2.74
CA ASN A 398 -32.63 14.93 2.54
C ASN A 398 -32.29 16.16 3.38
N GLY A 399 -32.16 17.31 2.73
CA GLY A 399 -32.13 18.58 3.44
C GLY A 399 -33.48 18.80 4.13
N ASP A 400 -33.47 19.36 5.35
CA ASP A 400 -34.67 19.88 5.99
C ASP A 400 -35.44 20.77 5.00
N ASP A 401 -36.78 20.73 5.05
CA ASP A 401 -37.75 21.46 4.22
C ASP A 401 -37.60 23.00 4.24
N THR A 402 -36.53 23.55 4.83
CA THR A 402 -36.24 24.96 4.88
C THR A 402 -35.54 25.45 3.61
N ARG A 403 -36.41 25.74 2.63
CA ARG A 403 -36.24 26.51 1.39
C ARG A 403 -35.73 25.72 0.17
N PRO A 404 -36.63 25.30 -0.72
CA PRO A 404 -36.25 25.08 -2.11
C PRO A 404 -35.92 26.45 -2.70
N SER A 405 -34.64 26.76 -2.86
CA SER A 405 -34.28 27.70 -3.91
C SER A 405 -34.67 27.04 -5.22
N ASN A 406 -35.49 27.72 -6.03
CA ASN A 406 -36.08 27.24 -7.29
C ASN A 406 -35.06 26.90 -8.40
N ILE A 407 -33.80 26.64 -8.06
CA ILE A 407 -32.75 26.21 -8.99
C ILE A 407 -32.36 24.80 -8.56
N ALA A 408 -32.89 23.80 -9.27
CA ALA A 408 -32.50 22.42 -9.09
C ALA A 408 -31.01 22.27 -9.48
N GLN A 409 -30.11 22.26 -8.49
CA GLN A 409 -28.67 22.12 -8.73
C GLN A 409 -28.33 20.65 -9.03
N VAL A 410 -27.47 20.44 -10.04
CA VAL A 410 -27.02 19.12 -10.45
C VAL A 410 -25.99 18.60 -9.44
N LEU A 411 -26.27 17.43 -8.83
CA LEU A 411 -25.32 16.76 -7.94
C LEU A 411 -24.26 16.00 -8.74
N PHE A 412 -22.99 16.20 -8.37
CA PHE A 412 -21.81 15.54 -8.97
C PHE A 412 -21.70 15.71 -10.50
N PRO A 413 -21.65 16.95 -11.02
CA PRO A 413 -21.70 17.22 -12.46
C PRO A 413 -20.51 16.65 -13.25
N LYS A 414 -19.38 16.32 -12.60
CA LYS A 414 -18.18 15.73 -13.21
C LYS A 414 -18.01 14.23 -12.94
N LEU A 415 -19.04 13.56 -12.43
CA LEU A 415 -18.95 12.15 -12.07
C LEU A 415 -18.67 11.28 -13.31
N THR A 416 -17.56 10.54 -13.27
CA THR A 416 -17.12 9.62 -14.32
C THR A 416 -17.23 8.15 -13.91
N SER A 417 -17.31 7.86 -12.60
CA SER A 417 -17.37 6.52 -12.06
C SER A 417 -18.24 6.48 -10.81
N LEU A 418 -19.29 5.64 -10.84
CA LEU A 418 -20.12 5.31 -9.68
C LEU A 418 -20.08 3.81 -9.41
N VAL A 419 -19.62 3.41 -8.24
CA VAL A 419 -19.55 2.01 -7.80
C VAL A 419 -20.28 1.86 -6.47
N LEU A 420 -21.36 1.08 -6.47
CA LEU A 420 -22.16 0.71 -5.31
C LEU A 420 -22.18 -0.81 -5.20
N HIS A 421 -21.74 -1.35 -4.07
CA HIS A 421 -21.71 -2.80 -3.84
C HIS A 421 -22.22 -3.13 -2.45
N ASP A 422 -23.07 -4.15 -2.33
CA ASP A 422 -23.52 -4.67 -1.02
C ASP A 422 -24.17 -3.58 -0.15
N MET A 423 -25.04 -2.78 -0.78
CA MET A 423 -25.77 -1.68 -0.16
C MET A 423 -27.21 -2.12 0.15
N THR A 424 -27.36 -3.09 1.05
CA THR A 424 -28.63 -3.79 1.34
C THR A 424 -29.78 -2.89 1.83
N ARG A 425 -29.45 -1.70 2.39
CA ARG A 425 -30.45 -0.75 2.91
C ARG A 425 -30.73 0.44 2.00
N LEU A 426 -29.98 0.62 0.91
CA LEU A 426 -30.05 1.81 0.06
C LEU A 426 -31.42 1.90 -0.64
N LYS A 427 -32.22 2.89 -0.25
CA LYS A 427 -33.57 3.18 -0.76
C LYS A 427 -33.48 4.46 -1.61
N THR A 428 -33.30 4.29 -2.92
CA THR A 428 -33.03 5.37 -3.90
C THR A 428 -31.72 6.15 -3.62
N SER A 429 -31.00 6.56 -4.66
CA SER A 429 -29.65 7.12 -4.50
C SER A 429 -29.63 8.62 -4.15
N CYS A 430 -30.73 9.34 -4.41
CA CYS A 430 -30.95 10.73 -4.04
C CYS A 430 -32.47 10.95 -4.01
N PRO A 431 -33.06 11.44 -2.91
CA PRO A 431 -34.43 11.90 -2.95
C PRO A 431 -34.46 13.22 -3.73
N ASN A 432 -35.51 13.43 -4.54
CA ASN A 432 -35.58 14.45 -5.60
C ASN A 432 -34.66 14.17 -6.82
N LEU A 433 -34.87 13.00 -7.42
CA LEU A 433 -34.31 12.53 -8.69
C LEU A 433 -34.46 13.40 -9.98
N PRO A 434 -35.26 14.49 -10.08
CA PRO A 434 -35.38 15.20 -11.35
C PRO A 434 -34.15 15.96 -11.89
N THR A 435 -32.92 15.81 -11.36
CA THR A 435 -31.78 16.69 -11.78
C THR A 435 -30.39 16.03 -11.89
N LEU A 436 -30.29 14.70 -11.99
CA LEU A 436 -29.00 14.05 -12.21
C LEU A 436 -28.66 14.01 -13.71
N ASN A 437 -27.80 14.93 -14.17
CA ASN A 437 -27.19 14.86 -15.51
C ASN A 437 -25.73 14.39 -15.41
N TRP A 438 -25.49 13.08 -15.47
CA TRP A 438 -24.16 12.48 -15.45
C TRP A 438 -23.61 12.17 -16.85
N GLN A 439 -23.65 13.15 -17.77
CA GLN A 439 -23.17 13.03 -19.16
C GLN A 439 -21.72 12.50 -19.31
N PHE A 440 -20.89 12.63 -18.27
CA PHE A 440 -19.49 12.17 -18.27
C PHE A 440 -19.30 10.76 -17.68
N LEU A 441 -20.37 10.07 -17.28
CA LEU A 441 -20.29 8.75 -16.66
C LEU A 441 -19.71 7.72 -17.64
N LYS A 442 -18.57 7.14 -17.25
CA LYS A 442 -17.84 6.11 -18.01
C LYS A 442 -17.98 4.72 -17.38
N GLU A 443 -18.24 4.67 -16.08
CA GLU A 443 -18.37 3.44 -15.29
C GLU A 443 -19.57 3.54 -14.34
N LEU A 444 -20.52 2.60 -14.48
CA LEU A 444 -21.63 2.42 -13.56
C LEU A 444 -21.64 0.96 -13.08
N ARG A 445 -21.50 0.75 -11.77
CA ARG A 445 -21.51 -0.57 -11.15
C ARG A 445 -22.41 -0.57 -9.93
N VAL A 446 -23.47 -1.36 -9.96
CA VAL A 446 -24.42 -1.52 -8.86
C VAL A 446 -24.67 -3.00 -8.64
N THR A 447 -24.30 -3.54 -7.47
CA THR A 447 -24.41 -4.97 -7.15
C THR A 447 -24.85 -5.18 -5.70
N HIS A 448 -25.68 -6.18 -5.44
CA HIS A 448 -26.20 -6.48 -4.08
C HIS A 448 -26.84 -5.25 -3.41
N CYS A 449 -27.62 -4.50 -4.19
CA CYS A 449 -28.40 -3.35 -3.74
C CYS A 449 -29.88 -3.68 -3.91
N ASP A 450 -30.41 -4.65 -3.17
CA ASP A 450 -31.70 -5.32 -3.49
C ASP A 450 -32.91 -4.38 -3.52
N LYS A 451 -32.84 -3.26 -2.79
CA LYS A 451 -33.87 -2.22 -2.77
C LYS A 451 -33.75 -1.21 -3.92
N LEU A 452 -32.61 -1.17 -4.62
CA LEU A 452 -32.35 -0.30 -5.75
C LEU A 452 -32.57 -1.08 -7.06
N ASN A 453 -33.69 -0.82 -7.74
CA ASN A 453 -33.90 -1.37 -9.08
C ASN A 453 -33.07 -0.58 -10.10
N MET A 454 -31.97 -1.19 -10.57
CA MET A 454 -30.96 -0.58 -11.46
C MET A 454 -31.53 -0.08 -12.78
N LEU A 455 -32.45 -0.80 -13.39
CA LEU A 455 -33.08 -0.40 -14.65
C LEU A 455 -34.11 0.71 -14.44
N SER A 456 -34.84 0.73 -13.32
CA SER A 456 -35.67 1.90 -12.96
C SER A 456 -34.83 3.12 -12.61
N PHE A 457 -33.65 2.90 -12.04
CA PHE A 457 -32.68 3.94 -11.71
C PHE A 457 -32.16 4.58 -13.00
N VAL A 458 -31.70 3.75 -13.95
CA VAL A 458 -31.31 4.17 -15.31
C VAL A 458 -32.46 4.86 -16.04
N ALA A 459 -33.67 4.31 -16.03
CA ALA A 459 -34.85 4.91 -16.67
C ALA A 459 -35.31 6.22 -16.01
N SER A 460 -34.92 6.47 -14.75
CA SER A 460 -35.19 7.75 -14.09
C SER A 460 -34.21 8.84 -14.53
N LEU A 461 -33.00 8.47 -14.97
CA LEU A 461 -32.04 9.38 -15.58
C LEU A 461 -32.46 9.79 -17.01
N SER A 462 -33.19 8.95 -17.76
CA SER A 462 -33.60 9.22 -19.15
C SER A 462 -34.84 10.11 -19.31
N LYS A 463 -35.61 10.38 -18.24
CA LYS A 463 -36.75 11.33 -18.29
C LYS A 463 -36.35 12.80 -18.51
N TRP A 464 -35.06 13.09 -18.67
CA TRP A 464 -34.53 14.43 -18.92
C TRP A 464 -34.42 14.78 -20.40
N THR A 465 -33.99 13.84 -21.26
CA THR A 465 -33.81 14.09 -22.71
C THR A 465 -35.12 14.44 -23.43
N GLN A 466 -36.27 14.07 -22.87
CA GLN A 466 -37.58 14.38 -23.45
C GLN A 466 -38.16 15.75 -23.06
N ARG A 467 -37.55 16.50 -22.13
CA ARG A 467 -38.14 17.75 -21.64
C ARG A 467 -37.75 19.01 -22.41
N ASP A 468 -36.72 18.97 -23.24
CA ASP A 468 -36.28 20.15 -23.99
C ASP A 468 -37.01 20.33 -25.34
N ASP A 469 -37.77 19.33 -25.83
CA ASP A 469 -38.42 19.39 -27.16
C ASP A 469 -39.96 19.30 -27.13
N GLN A 470 -40.62 19.67 -26.04
CA GLN A 470 -42.10 19.75 -26.00
C GLN A 470 -42.61 21.17 -25.75
N GLN A 471 -42.32 22.05 -26.70
CA GLN A 471 -43.33 22.98 -27.20
C GLN A 471 -43.49 22.70 -28.70
N ASP A 472 -44.71 22.30 -29.08
CA ASP A 472 -45.20 22.04 -30.44
C ASP A 472 -44.87 20.66 -31.07
N LEU A 473 -45.81 19.71 -30.97
CA LEU A 473 -46.66 19.25 -32.08
C LEU A 473 -47.34 17.91 -31.77
N SER A 474 -48.65 17.88 -32.06
CA SER A 474 -49.46 16.67 -32.18
C SER A 474 -49.07 15.84 -33.41
N ASN A 475 -49.19 14.52 -33.28
CA ASN A 475 -49.03 13.47 -34.28
C ASN A 475 -47.59 13.07 -34.65
N GLN A 476 -47.11 11.96 -34.08
CA GLN A 476 -46.67 10.79 -34.85
C GLN A 476 -46.40 9.57 -33.96
N GLU A 477 -47.06 8.47 -34.29
CA GLU A 477 -46.61 7.12 -33.94
C GLU A 477 -45.31 6.79 -34.67
N ALA A 478 -44.52 5.92 -34.04
CA ALA A 478 -43.34 5.22 -34.56
C ALA A 478 -42.03 6.02 -34.63
N HIS A 479 -41.00 5.43 -34.01
CA HIS A 479 -39.58 5.81 -33.99
C HIS A 479 -39.17 6.84 -32.93
N SER A 480 -39.43 6.55 -31.64
CA SER A 480 -38.56 7.09 -30.59
C SER A 480 -37.20 6.37 -30.66
N SER A 481 -36.30 6.87 -31.49
CA SER A 481 -34.87 6.60 -31.31
C SER A 481 -34.51 7.14 -29.94
N PHE A 482 -34.34 6.26 -28.96
CA PHE A 482 -33.71 6.62 -27.69
C PHE A 482 -32.33 7.16 -28.05
N GLU A 483 -32.15 8.49 -27.99
CA GLU A 483 -30.81 9.06 -27.96
C GLU A 483 -30.05 8.35 -26.85
N ARG A 484 -28.88 7.80 -27.18
CA ARG A 484 -28.11 6.90 -26.31
C ARG A 484 -28.01 7.49 -24.91
N ASP A 485 -28.74 6.92 -23.95
CA ASP A 485 -28.85 7.45 -22.57
C ASP A 485 -27.50 7.53 -21.84
N PHE A 486 -26.46 6.85 -22.35
CA PHE A 486 -25.07 7.01 -21.94
C PHE A 486 -24.10 6.97 -23.13
N PRO A 487 -23.85 8.08 -23.83
CA PRO A 487 -23.00 8.07 -25.03
C PRO A 487 -21.53 7.76 -24.73
N ASN A 488 -21.10 7.94 -23.48
CA ASN A 488 -19.72 7.79 -23.02
C ASN A 488 -19.46 6.54 -22.16
N LEU A 489 -20.46 5.65 -21.99
CA LEU A 489 -20.31 4.47 -21.13
C LEU A 489 -19.25 3.52 -21.68
N LYS A 490 -18.15 3.37 -20.96
CA LYS A 490 -17.06 2.46 -21.33
C LYS A 490 -17.21 1.10 -20.67
N ARG A 491 -17.81 1.08 -19.47
CA ARG A 491 -17.91 -0.09 -18.62
C ARG A 491 -19.32 -0.26 -18.07
N LEU A 492 -19.95 -1.36 -18.46
CA LEU A 492 -21.30 -1.75 -18.05
C LEU A 492 -21.24 -2.91 -17.05
N LEU A 493 -22.15 -2.94 -16.09
CA LEU A 493 -22.37 -4.10 -15.23
C LEU A 493 -23.76 -4.68 -15.49
N LEU A 494 -23.85 -5.99 -15.67
CA LEU A 494 -25.11 -6.74 -15.83
C LEU A 494 -25.19 -7.82 -14.75
N VAL A 495 -26.33 -7.86 -14.05
CA VAL A 495 -26.69 -9.00 -13.19
C VAL A 495 -27.54 -10.02 -13.96
N ALA A 496 -27.68 -11.24 -13.42
CA ALA A 496 -28.44 -12.32 -14.06
C ALA A 496 -29.86 -11.90 -14.51
N LYS A 497 -30.56 -11.10 -13.70
CA LYS A 497 -31.89 -10.56 -14.03
C LYS A 497 -31.86 -9.62 -15.24
N ASP A 498 -30.82 -8.80 -15.39
CA ASP A 498 -30.70 -7.88 -16.51
C ASP A 498 -30.56 -8.66 -17.82
N ILE A 499 -29.71 -9.70 -17.84
CA ILE A 499 -29.55 -10.57 -19.00
C ILE A 499 -30.88 -11.23 -19.37
N GLN A 500 -31.61 -11.77 -18.40
CA GLN A 500 -32.93 -12.37 -18.65
C GLN A 500 -33.92 -11.34 -19.24
N MET A 501 -33.92 -10.10 -18.74
CA MET A 501 -34.81 -9.06 -19.26
C MET A 501 -34.43 -8.64 -20.70
N ILE A 502 -33.14 -8.55 -21.00
CA ILE A 502 -32.62 -8.27 -22.36
C ILE A 502 -33.01 -9.41 -23.31
N GLN A 503 -32.78 -10.67 -22.92
CA GLN A 503 -33.13 -11.84 -23.73
C GLN A 503 -34.64 -11.98 -23.96
N ASN A 504 -35.46 -11.54 -23.01
CA ASN A 504 -36.92 -11.54 -23.13
C ASN A 504 -37.49 -10.33 -23.90
N GLY A 505 -36.64 -9.48 -24.51
CA GLY A 505 -37.06 -8.33 -25.32
C GLY A 505 -37.72 -7.20 -24.52
N LYS A 506 -37.56 -7.16 -23.19
CA LYS A 506 -38.11 -6.07 -22.35
C LYS A 506 -37.34 -4.75 -22.49
N PHE A 507 -36.13 -4.80 -23.05
CA PHE A 507 -35.31 -3.62 -23.35
C PHE A 507 -34.79 -3.67 -24.79
N PRO A 508 -34.56 -2.50 -25.42
CA PRO A 508 -33.90 -2.43 -26.72
C PRO A 508 -32.51 -3.04 -26.68
N ASP A 509 -32.14 -3.65 -27.80
CA ASP A 509 -30.87 -4.32 -28.03
C ASP A 509 -29.63 -3.40 -27.92
N ASP A 510 -29.82 -2.09 -28.04
CA ASP A 510 -28.79 -1.06 -28.11
C ASP A 510 -28.80 -0.06 -26.93
N ILE A 511 -29.62 -0.32 -25.89
CA ILE A 511 -29.83 0.60 -24.75
C ILE A 511 -28.54 1.03 -24.04
N PHE A 512 -27.50 0.19 -24.04
CA PHE A 512 -26.21 0.47 -23.40
C PHE A 512 -25.08 0.79 -24.40
N GLY A 513 -25.40 0.93 -25.70
CA GLY A 513 -24.41 1.04 -26.76
C GLY A 513 -23.51 -0.21 -26.86
N LYS A 514 -22.26 -0.02 -27.31
CA LYS A 514 -21.24 -1.08 -27.43
C LYS A 514 -20.08 -0.81 -26.46
N PRO A 515 -20.24 -1.09 -25.16
CA PRO A 515 -19.20 -0.82 -24.17
C PRO A 515 -17.94 -1.66 -24.46
N LYS A 516 -16.77 -1.06 -24.24
CA LYS A 516 -15.48 -1.76 -24.35
C LYS A 516 -15.19 -2.66 -23.15
N ALA A 517 -15.96 -2.54 -22.07
CA ALA A 517 -15.79 -3.35 -20.88
C ALA A 517 -17.13 -3.78 -20.27
N LEU A 518 -17.20 -5.03 -19.80
CA LEU A 518 -18.38 -5.60 -19.17
C LEU A 518 -18.03 -6.20 -17.80
N THR A 519 -18.99 -6.13 -16.89
CA THR A 519 -18.97 -6.84 -15.62
C THR A 519 -20.21 -7.70 -15.51
N LEU A 520 -20.02 -9.01 -15.42
CA LEU A 520 -21.08 -9.95 -15.08
C LEU A 520 -21.05 -10.18 -13.58
N ALA A 521 -22.18 -9.96 -12.91
CA ALA A 521 -22.24 -10.11 -11.46
C ALA A 521 -23.49 -10.82 -10.94
N CYS A 522 -23.41 -11.31 -9.71
CA CYS A 522 -24.56 -11.81 -8.95
C CYS A 522 -25.28 -13.02 -9.56
N PHE A 523 -24.55 -13.95 -10.19
CA PHE A 523 -25.10 -15.24 -10.64
C PHE A 523 -25.06 -16.24 -9.49
N HIS A 524 -26.13 -16.27 -8.68
CA HIS A 524 -26.18 -17.05 -7.43
C HIS A 524 -26.93 -18.37 -7.54
N ASP A 525 -27.68 -18.61 -8.61
CA ASP A 525 -28.36 -19.90 -8.82
C ASP A 525 -27.30 -20.99 -9.02
N GLU A 526 -27.41 -22.10 -8.30
CA GLU A 526 -26.48 -23.22 -8.36
C GLU A 526 -26.39 -23.85 -9.76
N LYS A 527 -27.43 -23.70 -10.58
CA LYS A 527 -27.45 -24.15 -11.97
C LYS A 527 -26.95 -23.09 -12.96
N SER A 528 -26.54 -21.91 -12.49
CA SER A 528 -26.05 -20.84 -13.37
C SER A 528 -24.77 -21.29 -14.07
N ALA A 529 -24.83 -21.41 -15.40
CA ALA A 529 -23.63 -21.52 -16.22
C ALA A 529 -23.15 -20.12 -16.61
N PHE A 530 -21.83 -19.95 -16.74
CA PHE A 530 -21.28 -18.78 -17.40
C PHE A 530 -21.90 -18.68 -18.81
N PRO A 531 -22.38 -17.50 -19.27
CA PRO A 531 -23.13 -17.39 -20.53
C PRO A 531 -22.26 -16.89 -21.71
N PRO A 532 -21.40 -17.74 -22.33
CA PRO A 532 -20.52 -17.30 -23.41
C PRO A 532 -21.29 -16.87 -24.66
N GLY A 533 -22.40 -17.54 -25.01
CA GLY A 533 -23.20 -17.21 -26.19
C GLY A 533 -23.72 -15.76 -26.17
N PHE A 534 -24.26 -15.32 -25.04
CA PHE A 534 -24.72 -13.93 -24.87
C PHE A 534 -23.58 -12.91 -25.06
N LEU A 535 -22.39 -13.21 -24.54
CA LEU A 535 -21.21 -12.35 -24.72
C LEU A 535 -20.76 -12.31 -26.18
N LEU A 536 -20.74 -13.46 -26.84
CA LEU A 536 -20.34 -13.59 -28.23
C LEU A 536 -21.35 -13.02 -29.21
N GLU A 537 -22.64 -12.91 -28.86
CA GLU A 537 -23.64 -12.27 -29.71
C GLU A 537 -23.59 -10.75 -29.62
N ARG A 538 -23.41 -10.19 -28.41
CA ARG A 538 -23.57 -8.74 -28.18
C ARG A 538 -22.29 -7.96 -27.92
N PHE A 539 -21.24 -8.59 -27.38
CA PHE A 539 -20.04 -7.91 -26.87
C PHE A 539 -18.74 -8.43 -27.52
N GLN A 540 -18.79 -8.74 -28.82
CA GLN A 540 -17.66 -9.33 -29.57
C GLN A 540 -16.36 -8.51 -29.54
N ASN A 541 -16.46 -7.17 -29.51
CA ASN A 541 -15.32 -6.25 -29.57
C ASN A 541 -14.91 -5.71 -28.18
N MET A 542 -15.36 -6.37 -27.11
CA MET A 542 -15.05 -5.96 -25.75
C MET A 542 -13.57 -6.23 -25.42
N GLU A 543 -12.93 -5.27 -24.77
CA GLU A 543 -11.52 -5.32 -24.37
C GLU A 543 -11.35 -5.78 -22.91
N SER A 544 -12.37 -5.68 -22.06
CA SER A 544 -12.27 -6.04 -20.64
C SER A 544 -13.51 -6.74 -20.09
N LEU A 545 -13.34 -7.93 -19.53
CA LEU A 545 -14.36 -8.71 -18.84
C LEU A 545 -14.05 -8.80 -17.34
N GLU A 546 -15.03 -8.51 -16.50
CA GLU A 546 -14.99 -8.82 -15.07
C GLU A 546 -16.14 -9.77 -14.71
N ILE A 547 -15.85 -10.79 -13.92
CA ILE A 547 -16.83 -11.71 -13.35
C ILE A 547 -16.74 -11.56 -11.84
N PHE A 548 -17.85 -11.16 -11.23
CA PHE A 548 -17.86 -10.72 -9.85
C PHE A 548 -18.98 -11.37 -9.05
N CYS A 549 -18.67 -11.86 -7.85
CA CYS A 549 -19.65 -12.36 -6.89
C CYS A 549 -20.69 -13.31 -7.53
N SER A 550 -20.20 -14.42 -8.08
CA SER A 550 -20.98 -15.39 -8.85
C SER A 550 -20.57 -16.82 -8.46
N SER A 551 -21.48 -17.77 -8.62
CA SER A 551 -21.33 -19.16 -8.21
C SER A 551 -20.92 -20.09 -9.36
N PHE A 552 -20.29 -19.55 -10.41
CA PHE A 552 -19.81 -20.34 -11.54
C PHE A 552 -18.70 -21.31 -11.10
N GLU A 553 -18.85 -22.59 -11.43
CA GLU A 553 -17.78 -23.57 -11.24
C GLU A 553 -16.69 -23.48 -12.31
N ASP A 554 -17.12 -23.20 -13.54
CA ASP A 554 -16.28 -23.06 -14.73
C ASP A 554 -16.51 -21.70 -15.39
N ILE A 555 -15.42 -21.02 -15.73
CA ILE A 555 -15.46 -19.92 -16.70
C ILE A 555 -15.06 -20.50 -18.06
N PHE A 556 -15.87 -20.23 -19.09
CA PHE A 556 -15.80 -20.90 -20.39
C PHE A 556 -15.97 -22.43 -20.27
N PRO A 557 -17.18 -22.98 -20.08
CA PRO A 557 -17.38 -24.43 -19.93
C PRO A 557 -17.47 -25.25 -21.24
N ASP A 558 -17.17 -26.56 -21.12
CA ASP A 558 -17.80 -27.74 -21.77
C ASP A 558 -18.75 -27.51 -22.99
N GLY A 559 -20.00 -27.19 -22.64
CA GLY A 559 -21.12 -27.06 -23.57
C GLY A 559 -21.60 -25.61 -23.61
N GLY A 560 -21.50 -24.99 -24.78
CA GLY A 560 -21.94 -23.60 -24.98
C GLY A 560 -21.41 -22.96 -26.27
N ILE A 561 -20.41 -23.56 -26.90
CA ILE A 561 -19.92 -23.20 -28.23
C ILE A 561 -20.10 -24.47 -29.08
N VAL A 562 -21.27 -24.62 -29.70
CA VAL A 562 -21.51 -25.74 -30.61
C VAL A 562 -20.62 -25.54 -31.83
N ASP A 563 -19.95 -26.63 -32.16
CA ASP A 563 -19.05 -26.87 -33.26
C ASP A 563 -19.59 -26.34 -34.61
N GLU A 564 -18.83 -25.44 -35.27
CA GLU A 564 -18.80 -25.20 -36.72
C GLU A 564 -17.87 -24.01 -37.06
N GLY A 565 -16.54 -24.24 -37.03
CA GLY A 565 -15.48 -23.59 -37.84
C GLY A 565 -15.35 -22.06 -38.05
N LYS A 566 -16.30 -21.22 -37.62
CA LYS A 566 -16.39 -19.78 -37.92
C LYS A 566 -17.07 -18.96 -36.81
N HIS A 567 -17.11 -19.44 -35.57
CA HIS A 567 -17.73 -18.66 -34.50
C HIS A 567 -16.78 -17.57 -33.93
N PRO A 568 -17.33 -16.39 -33.60
CA PRO A 568 -16.57 -15.28 -33.04
C PRO A 568 -15.92 -15.71 -31.72
N VAL A 569 -14.63 -15.45 -31.58
CA VAL A 569 -13.87 -15.60 -30.32
C VAL A 569 -13.67 -14.21 -29.74
N LEU A 570 -13.56 -14.07 -28.41
CA LEU A 570 -13.26 -12.79 -27.75
C LEU A 570 -11.79 -12.37 -27.98
N GLU A 571 -11.36 -12.28 -29.24
CA GLU A 571 -9.98 -11.98 -29.64
C GLU A 571 -9.57 -10.53 -29.28
N SER A 572 -10.54 -9.65 -29.02
CA SER A 572 -10.31 -8.29 -28.50
C SER A 572 -10.07 -8.25 -26.99
N LEU A 573 -10.32 -9.34 -26.26
CA LEU A 573 -10.23 -9.34 -24.80
C LEU A 573 -8.77 -9.19 -24.34
N ARG A 574 -8.47 -8.05 -23.70
CA ARG A 574 -7.15 -7.73 -23.12
C ARG A 574 -7.12 -7.91 -21.62
N LYS A 575 -8.24 -7.69 -20.93
CA LYS A 575 -8.31 -7.73 -19.46
C LYS A 575 -9.38 -8.69 -18.95
N LEU A 576 -8.99 -9.67 -18.13
CA LEU A 576 -9.90 -10.54 -17.39
C LEU A 576 -9.74 -10.33 -15.89
N LYS A 577 -10.85 -10.08 -15.19
CA LYS A 577 -10.89 -9.97 -13.73
C LYS A 577 -11.93 -10.91 -13.13
N LEU A 578 -11.51 -11.75 -12.19
CA LEU A 578 -12.32 -12.70 -11.45
C LEU A 578 -12.30 -12.30 -9.98
N SER A 579 -13.46 -12.09 -9.38
CA SER A 579 -13.51 -11.59 -8.00
C SER A 579 -14.70 -12.14 -7.23
N LYS A 580 -14.47 -12.67 -6.01
CA LYS A 580 -15.50 -13.29 -5.16
C LYS A 580 -16.23 -14.45 -5.83
N LEU A 581 -15.49 -15.35 -6.50
CA LEU A 581 -16.06 -16.53 -7.16
C LEU A 581 -15.86 -17.76 -6.29
N HIS A 582 -16.78 -17.97 -5.35
CA HIS A 582 -16.60 -18.93 -4.25
C HIS A 582 -16.55 -20.40 -4.70
N LYS A 583 -17.29 -20.77 -5.75
CA LYS A 583 -17.34 -22.15 -6.29
C LYS A 583 -16.42 -22.36 -7.49
N LEU A 584 -15.62 -21.36 -7.88
CA LEU A 584 -14.79 -21.43 -9.09
C LEU A 584 -13.70 -22.49 -8.94
N LYS A 585 -13.76 -23.54 -9.76
CA LYS A 585 -12.79 -24.64 -9.79
C LYS A 585 -11.83 -24.50 -10.97
N ARG A 586 -12.30 -24.00 -12.11
CA ARG A 586 -11.53 -23.93 -13.36
C ARG A 586 -11.85 -22.65 -14.14
N VAL A 587 -10.80 -21.96 -14.58
CA VAL A 587 -10.92 -20.72 -15.39
C VAL A 587 -10.87 -20.98 -16.89
N TRP A 588 -10.14 -22.03 -17.29
CA TRP A 588 -9.80 -22.28 -18.69
C TRP A 588 -10.11 -23.72 -19.06
N ARG A 589 -10.65 -23.93 -20.27
CA ARG A 589 -10.72 -25.27 -20.89
C ARG A 589 -9.36 -25.67 -21.43
N GLU A 590 -9.15 -26.97 -21.53
CA GLU A 590 -7.95 -27.56 -22.13
C GLU A 590 -8.16 -27.89 -23.62
N ASP A 591 -8.78 -26.97 -24.37
CA ASP A 591 -9.01 -27.10 -25.81
C ASP A 591 -8.37 -25.96 -26.62
N CYS A 592 -8.30 -26.12 -27.94
CA CYS A 592 -7.67 -25.15 -28.83
C CYS A 592 -8.46 -23.81 -28.94
N SER A 593 -9.73 -23.77 -28.54
CA SER A 593 -10.60 -22.60 -28.72
C SER A 593 -10.25 -21.46 -27.74
N VAL A 594 -9.83 -21.80 -26.53
CA VAL A 594 -9.42 -20.82 -25.49
C VAL A 594 -8.02 -20.24 -25.78
N SER A 595 -7.20 -20.91 -26.58
CA SER A 595 -5.81 -20.50 -26.87
C SER A 595 -5.68 -19.06 -27.38
N LYS A 596 -6.59 -18.62 -28.26
CA LYS A 596 -6.61 -17.25 -28.80
C LYS A 596 -6.92 -16.20 -27.74
N ILE A 597 -7.83 -16.51 -26.82
CA ILE A 597 -8.16 -15.63 -25.69
C ILE A 597 -6.95 -15.50 -24.75
N LEU A 598 -6.27 -16.61 -24.45
CA LEU A 598 -5.07 -16.60 -23.59
C LEU A 598 -3.93 -15.78 -24.19
N GLN A 599 -3.77 -15.85 -25.52
CA GLN A 599 -2.78 -15.06 -26.24
C GLN A 599 -3.13 -13.58 -26.26
N SER A 600 -4.41 -13.19 -26.24
CA SER A 600 -4.82 -11.78 -26.28
C SER A 600 -4.80 -11.09 -24.91
N ILE A 601 -4.85 -11.84 -23.80
CA ILE A 601 -4.90 -11.27 -22.45
C ILE A 601 -3.58 -10.61 -22.07
N GLU A 602 -3.66 -9.33 -21.71
CA GLU A 602 -2.59 -8.48 -21.19
C GLU A 602 -2.65 -8.35 -19.66
N THR A 603 -3.86 -8.37 -19.07
CA THR A 603 -4.06 -8.24 -17.62
C THR A 603 -4.98 -9.33 -17.08
N LEU A 604 -4.51 -10.08 -16.08
CA LEU A 604 -5.27 -11.09 -15.35
C LEU A 604 -5.32 -10.76 -13.86
N GLU A 605 -6.51 -10.61 -13.32
CA GLU A 605 -6.75 -10.33 -11.89
C GLU A 605 -7.66 -11.40 -11.28
N VAL A 606 -7.24 -12.08 -10.21
CA VAL A 606 -8.03 -13.10 -9.49
C VAL A 606 -8.09 -12.77 -8.00
N TRP A 607 -9.28 -12.56 -7.46
CA TRP A 607 -9.51 -12.05 -6.10
C TRP A 607 -10.54 -12.91 -5.38
N ASP A 608 -10.28 -13.32 -4.16
CA ASP A 608 -11.26 -14.00 -3.30
C ASP A 608 -11.91 -15.23 -3.99
N CYS A 609 -11.11 -16.11 -4.61
CA CYS A 609 -11.54 -17.35 -5.27
C CYS A 609 -11.02 -18.57 -4.49
N PRO A 610 -11.67 -18.99 -3.39
CA PRO A 610 -11.15 -19.98 -2.44
C PRO A 610 -11.12 -21.42 -2.96
N ASP A 611 -11.96 -21.80 -3.93
CA ASP A 611 -11.99 -23.18 -4.47
C ASP A 611 -11.05 -23.37 -5.66
N LEU A 612 -10.49 -22.28 -6.20
CA LEU A 612 -9.57 -22.34 -7.33
C LEU A 612 -8.21 -22.86 -6.87
N THR A 613 -7.75 -23.98 -7.45
CA THR A 613 -6.51 -24.65 -7.02
C THR A 613 -5.30 -24.32 -7.89
N VAL A 614 -5.50 -24.17 -9.21
CA VAL A 614 -4.48 -23.83 -10.20
C VAL A 614 -5.01 -22.75 -11.13
N LEU A 615 -4.18 -21.75 -11.45
CA LEU A 615 -4.59 -20.63 -12.30
C LEU A 615 -4.26 -20.86 -13.78
N PHE A 616 -3.04 -21.33 -14.06
CA PHE A 616 -2.56 -21.52 -15.42
C PHE A 616 -2.71 -22.99 -15.85
N PRO A 617 -3.34 -23.26 -17.01
CA PRO A 617 -3.52 -24.61 -17.53
C PRO A 617 -2.21 -25.18 -18.10
N ALA A 618 -2.11 -26.51 -18.20
CA ALA A 618 -0.86 -27.20 -18.54
C ALA A 618 -0.36 -26.98 -19.98
N VAL A 619 -1.26 -26.77 -20.95
CA VAL A 619 -0.96 -26.94 -22.40
C VAL A 619 -1.04 -25.63 -23.21
N THR A 620 -1.17 -24.46 -22.58
CA THR A 620 -1.38 -23.18 -23.31
C THR A 620 -0.56 -22.01 -22.78
N SER A 621 -0.24 -21.04 -23.66
CA SER A 621 0.71 -19.95 -23.43
C SER A 621 0.03 -18.58 -23.32
N PHE A 622 0.43 -17.78 -22.32
CA PHE A 622 0.04 -16.38 -22.16
C PHE A 622 1.12 -15.45 -22.71
N GLN A 623 1.09 -15.19 -24.03
CA GLN A 623 2.18 -14.46 -24.69
C GLN A 623 2.17 -12.95 -24.40
N ASN A 624 0.99 -12.36 -24.23
CA ASN A 624 0.86 -10.90 -24.05
C ASN A 624 0.64 -10.46 -22.61
N LEU A 625 0.61 -11.39 -21.64
CA LEU A 625 0.31 -11.06 -20.24
C LEU A 625 1.42 -10.17 -19.66
N THR A 626 1.08 -8.92 -19.37
CA THR A 626 1.97 -7.95 -18.72
C THR A 626 1.68 -7.84 -17.23
N LYS A 627 0.41 -7.94 -16.80
CA LYS A 627 0.04 -7.76 -15.40
C LYS A 627 -0.73 -8.95 -14.83
N LEU A 628 -0.23 -9.50 -13.72
CA LEU A 628 -0.86 -10.56 -12.95
C LEU A 628 -1.08 -10.13 -11.50
N VAL A 629 -2.33 -10.20 -11.03
CA VAL A 629 -2.69 -9.91 -9.64
C VAL A 629 -3.56 -11.04 -9.08
N VAL A 630 -3.10 -11.71 -8.03
CA VAL A 630 -3.82 -12.75 -7.32
C VAL A 630 -3.95 -12.37 -5.85
N LYS A 631 -5.17 -12.31 -5.31
CA LYS A 631 -5.45 -11.91 -3.93
C LYS A 631 -6.42 -12.86 -3.24
N ASN A 632 -6.15 -13.18 -1.98
CA ASN A 632 -7.07 -13.88 -1.06
C ASN A 632 -7.70 -15.15 -1.65
N SER A 633 -7.01 -15.85 -2.54
CA SER A 633 -7.52 -17.05 -3.20
C SER A 633 -6.91 -18.25 -2.50
N SER A 634 -7.48 -18.59 -1.34
CA SER A 634 -6.90 -19.51 -0.35
C SER A 634 -6.72 -20.94 -0.85
N GLY A 635 -7.50 -21.37 -1.85
CA GLY A 635 -7.38 -22.68 -2.50
C GLY A 635 -6.15 -22.87 -3.37
N LEU A 636 -5.57 -21.77 -3.88
CA LEU A 636 -4.46 -21.84 -4.82
C LEU A 636 -3.25 -22.48 -4.16
N VAL A 637 -2.78 -23.58 -4.74
CA VAL A 637 -1.59 -24.30 -4.26
C VAL A 637 -0.31 -23.83 -4.94
N HIS A 638 -0.42 -23.38 -6.20
CA HIS A 638 0.61 -22.75 -7.02
C HIS A 638 -0.07 -22.01 -8.19
N LEU A 639 0.67 -21.18 -8.95
CA LEU A 639 0.12 -20.55 -10.16
C LEU A 639 0.02 -21.53 -11.33
N GLY A 640 1.01 -22.42 -11.48
CA GLY A 640 1.16 -23.37 -12.57
C GLY A 640 2.51 -24.07 -12.50
N THR A 641 2.78 -24.98 -13.43
CA THR A 641 4.08 -25.67 -13.52
C THR A 641 5.15 -24.79 -14.18
N ALA A 642 6.42 -25.15 -14.04
CA ALA A 642 7.54 -24.41 -14.63
C ALA A 642 7.40 -24.23 -16.17
N SER A 643 6.89 -25.20 -16.92
CA SER A 643 6.53 -25.04 -18.35
C SER A 643 5.55 -23.90 -18.58
N THR A 644 4.46 -23.87 -17.82
CA THR A 644 3.38 -22.89 -18.01
C THR A 644 3.87 -21.48 -17.68
N ILE A 645 4.63 -21.33 -16.60
CA ILE A 645 5.16 -20.05 -16.13
C ILE A 645 6.26 -19.52 -17.05
N ALA A 646 7.03 -20.40 -17.71
CA ALA A 646 8.03 -20.01 -18.70
C ALA A 646 7.41 -19.21 -19.88
N SER A 647 6.10 -19.34 -20.12
CA SER A 647 5.42 -18.56 -21.16
C SER A 647 5.20 -17.08 -20.82
N LEU A 648 5.35 -16.68 -19.54
CA LEU A 648 5.08 -15.32 -19.03
C LEU A 648 6.22 -14.32 -19.30
N VAL A 649 6.73 -14.29 -20.53
CA VAL A 649 7.93 -13.55 -20.92
C VAL A 649 7.76 -12.03 -20.95
N HIS A 650 6.52 -11.54 -21.03
CA HIS A 650 6.19 -10.11 -21.09
C HIS A 650 5.64 -9.53 -19.80
N LEU A 651 5.57 -10.34 -18.73
CA LEU A 651 5.06 -9.92 -17.45
C LEU A 651 5.93 -8.78 -16.87
N ASP A 652 5.31 -7.64 -16.57
CA ASP A 652 5.89 -6.44 -15.96
C ASP A 652 5.60 -6.34 -14.45
N GLU A 653 4.44 -6.85 -14.02
CA GLU A 653 3.95 -6.77 -12.65
C GLU A 653 3.32 -8.10 -12.23
N MET A 654 3.84 -8.66 -11.14
CA MET A 654 3.28 -9.84 -10.47
C MET A 654 2.98 -9.49 -9.01
N THR A 655 1.72 -9.63 -8.60
CA THR A 655 1.29 -9.43 -7.21
C THR A 655 0.51 -10.64 -6.73
N ILE A 656 0.96 -11.28 -5.65
CA ILE A 656 0.27 -12.39 -5.00
C ILE A 656 0.13 -12.05 -3.51
N ILE A 657 -1.10 -11.98 -3.01
CA ILE A 657 -1.39 -11.60 -1.62
C ILE A 657 -2.40 -12.55 -1.00
N GLY A 658 -2.21 -12.99 0.24
CA GLY A 658 -3.28 -13.69 0.99
C GLY A 658 -3.66 -15.08 0.47
N CYS A 659 -2.79 -15.77 -0.28
CA CYS A 659 -3.06 -17.13 -0.78
C CYS A 659 -2.53 -18.17 0.22
N GLU A 660 -3.38 -18.58 1.16
CA GLU A 660 -2.97 -19.31 2.38
C GLU A 660 -2.40 -20.71 2.16
N ARG A 661 -2.86 -21.46 1.15
CA ARG A 661 -2.39 -22.84 0.87
C ARG A 661 -1.18 -22.91 -0.07
N MET A 662 -0.78 -21.79 -0.65
CA MET A 662 0.32 -21.75 -1.61
C MET A 662 1.65 -21.98 -0.89
N LYS A 663 2.32 -23.10 -1.19
CA LYS A 663 3.66 -23.44 -0.65
C LYS A 663 4.78 -22.98 -1.57
N GLU A 664 4.50 -22.98 -2.88
CA GLU A 664 5.38 -22.47 -3.91
C GLU A 664 4.57 -21.72 -4.98
N VAL A 665 5.17 -20.71 -5.60
CA VAL A 665 4.52 -19.96 -6.69
C VAL A 665 4.55 -20.77 -7.98
N VAL A 666 5.67 -21.45 -8.24
CA VAL A 666 5.92 -22.25 -9.44
C VAL A 666 6.15 -23.71 -9.06
N ALA A 667 5.26 -24.60 -9.53
CA ALA A 667 5.34 -26.04 -9.29
C ALA A 667 6.34 -26.74 -10.24
N LYS A 668 6.84 -27.89 -9.80
CA LYS A 668 7.69 -28.78 -10.61
C LYS A 668 6.87 -29.39 -11.76
N ASP A 669 7.48 -29.51 -12.94
CA ASP A 669 6.88 -30.28 -14.03
C ASP A 669 7.02 -31.79 -13.80
N GLU A 670 6.19 -32.59 -14.49
CA GLU A 670 6.30 -34.05 -14.48
C GLU A 670 7.65 -34.53 -15.04
N ASN A 671 8.23 -33.81 -16.01
CA ASN A 671 9.53 -34.11 -16.60
C ASN A 671 10.66 -33.33 -15.91
N GLU A 672 11.70 -34.03 -15.43
CA GLU A 672 12.82 -33.47 -14.65
C GLU A 672 13.86 -32.68 -15.48
N GLU A 673 13.51 -32.21 -16.68
CA GLU A 673 14.45 -31.47 -17.51
C GLU A 673 14.84 -30.13 -16.87
N ARG A 674 16.09 -29.71 -17.14
CA ARG A 674 16.58 -28.40 -16.70
C ARG A 674 15.82 -27.30 -17.41
N LYS A 675 15.03 -26.51 -16.68
CA LYS A 675 14.24 -25.41 -17.24
C LYS A 675 14.78 -24.05 -16.85
N VAL A 676 14.79 -23.15 -17.83
CA VAL A 676 15.14 -21.74 -17.62
C VAL A 676 13.86 -20.94 -17.71
N ILE A 677 13.44 -20.34 -16.59
CA ILE A 677 12.32 -19.41 -16.55
C ILE A 677 12.91 -18.02 -16.49
N SER A 678 12.65 -17.22 -17.53
CA SER A 678 13.17 -15.86 -17.64
C SER A 678 12.03 -14.85 -17.65
N PHE A 679 11.88 -14.13 -16.55
CA PHE A 679 10.96 -13.00 -16.41
C PHE A 679 11.59 -11.74 -16.97
N GLY A 680 11.67 -11.66 -18.31
CA GLY A 680 12.46 -10.65 -19.03
C GLY A 680 12.08 -9.20 -18.73
N LYS A 681 10.77 -8.92 -18.56
CA LYS A 681 10.24 -7.57 -18.34
C LYS A 681 9.75 -7.31 -16.92
N LEU A 682 9.80 -8.30 -16.02
CA LEU A 682 9.18 -8.18 -14.71
C LEU A 682 9.92 -7.12 -13.91
N PHE A 683 9.23 -6.01 -13.63
CA PHE A 683 9.77 -4.84 -12.95
C PHE A 683 9.28 -4.79 -11.49
N TYR A 684 8.06 -5.27 -11.23
CA TYR A 684 7.43 -5.29 -9.92
C TYR A 684 7.04 -6.72 -9.50
N LEU A 685 7.56 -7.20 -8.37
CA LEU A 685 7.14 -8.46 -7.75
C LEU A 685 6.67 -8.20 -6.31
N THR A 686 5.44 -8.58 -5.98
CA THR A 686 4.88 -8.50 -4.62
C THR A 686 4.37 -9.85 -4.17
N LEU A 687 4.86 -10.31 -3.02
CA LEU A 687 4.40 -11.46 -2.24
C LEU A 687 4.04 -10.92 -0.85
N GLN A 688 2.78 -11.02 -0.42
CA GLN A 688 2.40 -10.50 0.89
C GLN A 688 1.36 -11.38 1.59
N ASN A 689 1.46 -11.52 2.91
CA ASN A 689 0.47 -12.25 3.72
C ASN A 689 0.29 -13.70 3.21
N MET A 690 1.40 -14.44 3.10
CA MET A 690 1.42 -15.80 2.56
C MET A 690 1.93 -16.77 3.63
N PRO A 691 1.06 -17.25 4.55
CA PRO A 691 1.47 -17.99 5.74
C PRO A 691 2.10 -19.36 5.45
N SER A 692 1.79 -19.99 4.30
CA SER A 692 2.34 -21.29 3.91
C SER A 692 3.48 -21.23 2.91
N LEU A 693 3.81 -20.05 2.37
CA LEU A 693 4.79 -19.93 1.29
C LEU A 693 6.19 -20.23 1.81
N GLU A 694 6.82 -21.27 1.27
CA GLU A 694 8.17 -21.70 1.64
C GLU A 694 9.24 -21.12 0.70
N CYS A 695 8.91 -20.99 -0.59
CA CYS A 695 9.77 -20.41 -1.63
C CYS A 695 8.96 -20.02 -2.88
N PHE A 696 9.55 -19.25 -3.78
CA PHE A 696 8.97 -18.94 -5.11
C PHE A 696 8.94 -20.19 -6.02
N SER A 697 10.01 -21.00 -6.00
CA SER A 697 10.05 -22.29 -6.69
C SER A 697 10.90 -23.29 -5.93
N SER A 698 10.35 -24.49 -5.70
CA SER A 698 11.06 -25.59 -5.03
C SER A 698 11.90 -26.46 -5.95
N THR A 699 11.91 -26.19 -7.26
CA THR A 699 12.61 -27.02 -8.25
C THR A 699 14.11 -26.69 -8.30
N THR A 700 14.97 -27.64 -7.96
CA THR A 700 16.44 -27.46 -7.99
C THR A 700 17.02 -27.36 -9.40
N SER A 701 16.38 -28.00 -10.39
CA SER A 701 16.75 -27.94 -11.80
C SER A 701 16.29 -26.66 -12.51
N CYS A 702 15.54 -25.79 -11.82
CA CYS A 702 15.01 -24.55 -12.38
C CYS A 702 16.02 -23.40 -12.25
N VAL A 703 16.26 -22.68 -13.34
CA VAL A 703 17.04 -21.43 -13.37
C VAL A 703 16.07 -20.26 -13.52
N LEU A 704 15.94 -19.45 -12.46
CA LEU A 704 15.11 -18.25 -12.46
C LEU A 704 15.94 -17.01 -12.80
N ARG A 705 15.54 -16.29 -13.85
CA ARG A 705 16.17 -15.03 -14.26
C ARG A 705 15.18 -13.87 -14.19
N PHE A 706 15.57 -12.81 -13.52
CA PHE A 706 14.82 -11.57 -13.35
C PHE A 706 15.67 -10.37 -13.80
N PRO A 707 16.01 -10.27 -15.10
CA PRO A 707 16.94 -9.27 -15.60
C PRO A 707 16.48 -7.82 -15.41
N SER A 708 15.17 -7.57 -15.32
CA SER A 708 14.58 -6.23 -15.22
C SER A 708 13.90 -5.94 -13.88
N LEU A 709 13.99 -6.86 -12.91
CA LEU A 709 13.27 -6.73 -11.65
C LEU A 709 13.90 -5.63 -10.82
N TRP A 710 13.24 -4.47 -10.78
CA TRP A 710 13.68 -3.29 -10.05
C TRP A 710 13.09 -3.24 -8.64
N ARG A 711 11.83 -3.65 -8.47
CA ARG A 711 11.08 -3.51 -7.22
C ARG A 711 10.55 -4.86 -6.74
N ILE A 712 10.93 -5.24 -5.52
CA ILE A 712 10.38 -6.41 -4.83
C ILE A 712 9.70 -6.06 -3.50
N LYS A 713 8.62 -6.75 -3.16
CA LYS A 713 8.02 -6.72 -1.83
C LYS A 713 7.74 -8.14 -1.36
N VAL A 714 8.29 -8.56 -0.22
CA VAL A 714 8.03 -9.84 0.44
C VAL A 714 7.70 -9.57 1.91
N GLU A 715 6.42 -9.51 2.25
CA GLU A 715 5.97 -9.15 3.60
C GLU A 715 5.07 -10.24 4.17
N GLU A 716 5.10 -10.44 5.49
CA GLU A 716 4.17 -11.36 6.17
C GLU A 716 4.17 -12.79 5.55
N CYS A 717 5.37 -13.30 5.19
CA CYS A 717 5.58 -14.64 4.61
C CYS A 717 6.43 -15.53 5.56
N PRO A 718 5.91 -15.91 6.75
CA PRO A 718 6.71 -16.41 7.88
C PRO A 718 7.46 -17.73 7.62
N LYS A 719 7.03 -18.55 6.66
CA LYS A 719 7.71 -19.82 6.32
C LYS A 719 8.77 -19.67 5.23
N MET A 720 8.87 -18.51 4.59
CA MET A 720 9.75 -18.30 3.45
C MET A 720 11.18 -18.07 3.93
N LYS A 721 12.01 -19.11 3.81
CA LYS A 721 13.43 -19.07 4.22
C LYS A 721 14.38 -18.78 3.06
N ILE A 722 13.94 -19.04 1.84
CA ILE A 722 14.67 -18.81 0.59
C ILE A 722 13.71 -18.34 -0.48
N PHE A 723 14.22 -17.64 -1.48
CA PHE A 723 13.45 -17.31 -2.67
C PHE A 723 13.30 -18.51 -3.61
N SER A 724 14.36 -19.26 -3.89
CA SER A 724 14.29 -20.44 -4.76
C SER A 724 15.31 -21.48 -4.35
N LYS A 725 14.96 -22.77 -4.53
CA LYS A 725 15.91 -23.88 -4.38
C LYS A 725 16.86 -24.02 -5.58
N GLY A 726 16.49 -23.47 -6.74
CA GLY A 726 17.28 -23.49 -7.96
C GLY A 726 18.24 -22.30 -8.07
N THR A 727 18.85 -22.14 -9.25
CA THR A 727 19.73 -20.99 -9.54
C THR A 727 18.91 -19.72 -9.75
N LEU A 728 19.32 -18.61 -9.15
CA LEU A 728 18.61 -17.33 -9.21
C LEU A 728 19.53 -16.20 -9.71
N SER A 729 18.99 -15.30 -10.53
CA SER A 729 19.66 -14.08 -10.97
C SER A 729 18.71 -12.89 -10.96
N THR A 730 19.05 -11.84 -10.22
CA THR A 730 18.28 -10.58 -10.04
C THR A 730 19.21 -9.36 -10.16
N PRO A 731 19.78 -9.08 -11.34
CA PRO A 731 20.87 -8.11 -11.49
C PRO A 731 20.46 -6.64 -11.34
N MET A 732 19.17 -6.31 -11.51
CA MET A 732 18.68 -4.92 -11.58
C MET A 732 17.81 -4.52 -10.39
N LEU A 733 17.90 -5.23 -9.25
CA LEU A 733 17.04 -4.91 -8.11
C LEU A 733 17.50 -3.59 -7.48
N GLY A 734 16.62 -2.59 -7.44
CA GLY A 734 16.94 -1.26 -6.94
C GLY A 734 16.18 -0.94 -5.66
N TRP A 735 14.92 -1.32 -5.57
CA TRP A 735 14.07 -1.05 -4.42
C TRP A 735 13.51 -2.35 -3.87
N GLY A 736 13.42 -2.45 -2.55
CA GLY A 736 12.66 -3.56 -1.99
C GLY A 736 12.20 -3.38 -0.56
N THR A 737 11.28 -4.25 -0.19
CA THR A 737 10.74 -4.37 1.16
C THR A 737 10.62 -5.85 1.49
N VAL A 738 11.43 -6.37 2.40
CA VAL A 738 11.45 -7.80 2.77
C VAL A 738 11.40 -7.92 4.28
N PHE A 739 10.37 -8.55 4.82
CA PHE A 739 10.13 -8.74 6.27
C PHE A 739 10.32 -7.46 7.10
N GLY A 740 9.73 -6.35 6.64
CA GLY A 740 9.80 -5.04 7.26
C GLY A 740 11.06 -4.23 6.91
N TYR A 741 12.09 -4.86 6.34
CA TYR A 741 13.30 -4.16 5.90
C TYR A 741 13.11 -3.51 4.54
N GLN A 742 13.35 -2.20 4.44
CA GLN A 742 13.26 -1.45 3.19
C GLN A 742 14.62 -0.97 2.70
N TRP A 743 14.82 -0.94 1.39
CA TRP A 743 16.01 -0.37 0.75
C TRP A 743 15.68 0.30 -0.59
N LYS A 744 16.54 1.23 -1.04
CA LYS A 744 16.40 1.96 -2.31
C LYS A 744 17.77 2.24 -2.92
N ASN A 745 17.98 1.91 -4.21
CA ASN A 745 19.23 1.90 -5.00
C ASN A 745 20.40 1.17 -4.36
N ASP A 746 20.04 0.19 -3.57
CA ASP A 746 20.86 -0.19 -2.45
C ASP A 746 21.28 -1.68 -2.63
N TRP A 747 20.59 -2.48 -3.44
CA TRP A 747 20.67 -3.94 -3.45
C TRP A 747 22.04 -4.66 -3.47
N GLU A 748 23.08 -4.08 -4.08
CA GLU A 748 24.37 -4.75 -4.39
C GLU A 748 25.01 -5.45 -3.17
N GLY A 749 24.76 -4.95 -1.96
CA GLY A 749 25.27 -5.53 -0.71
C GLY A 749 24.60 -6.77 -0.14
N MET A 750 23.39 -7.11 -0.60
CA MET A 750 22.69 -8.29 -0.08
C MET A 750 23.04 -9.58 -0.83
N GLY A 751 23.87 -9.51 -1.87
CA GLY A 751 24.21 -10.65 -2.72
C GLY A 751 23.02 -11.06 -3.57
N ASP A 752 22.59 -12.32 -3.46
CA ASP A 752 21.35 -12.78 -4.11
C ASP A 752 20.13 -12.69 -3.18
N LEU A 753 18.94 -12.77 -3.77
CA LEU A 753 17.68 -12.69 -3.03
C LEU A 753 17.47 -13.88 -2.07
N ASN A 754 18.12 -15.02 -2.30
CA ASN A 754 18.13 -16.12 -1.33
C ASN A 754 18.87 -15.72 -0.05
N ARG A 755 20.05 -15.10 -0.17
CA ARG A 755 20.86 -14.61 0.95
C ARG A 755 20.12 -13.53 1.73
N ALA A 756 19.49 -12.58 1.04
CA ALA A 756 18.67 -11.54 1.66
C ALA A 756 17.53 -12.12 2.51
N ILE A 757 16.74 -13.03 1.94
CA ILE A 757 15.60 -13.67 2.65
C ILE A 757 16.10 -14.52 3.82
N LYS A 758 17.16 -15.32 3.65
CA LYS A 758 17.75 -16.10 4.76
C LYS A 758 18.17 -15.21 5.93
N LYS A 759 18.79 -14.06 5.66
CA LYS A 759 19.28 -13.12 6.68
C LYS A 759 18.14 -12.39 7.39
N LEU A 760 17.06 -12.09 6.68
CA LEU A 760 15.92 -11.31 7.21
C LEU A 760 14.81 -12.18 7.81
N SER A 761 14.76 -13.48 7.48
CA SER A 761 13.81 -14.45 8.07
C SER A 761 14.32 -15.13 9.35
N ALA A 762 15.58 -14.87 9.73
CA ALA A 762 16.19 -15.29 10.99
C ALA A 762 15.95 -14.26 12.11
#